data_AF-A0A3M7SN06-F1
#
_entry.id   AF-A0A3M7SN06-F1
#
_cell.length_a   1.000
_cell.length_b   1.000
_cell.length_c   1.000
_cell.angle_alpha   90.00
_cell.angle_beta   90.00
_cell.angle_gamma   90.00
#
_symmetry.space_group_name_H-M   'P 1'
#
loop_
_entity.id
_entity.type
_entity.pdbx_description
1 polymer ?
#
loop_
_entity_poly.entity_id
_entity_poly.type
_entity_poly.pdbx_seq_one_letter_code
_entity_poly.pdbx_strand_id
1 'polypeptide(L)'
;MLLNYKYNDYKKDGYESIKKKPLIYLSEASKYATTKYIETIAVQLGLPVNCFKILEVSKKLDDTFEKIDTKKFENELENDLSNNFIPMVLITSAGNHRSGHCDDLNEINRVCYKYKIWLHLDGFYLSTLALYSVPTAVQPIWSGDSVTLDLATWLGIPCLSYITIYRNVENSGTYIQPFYSYKTILQRSFPYWSILQAIGHEGVIERIRLSNEISNGFNEILERHKPYLKKLNFSNYAEGTQTSTSFNSLGDLFAKALSFLTFVDLNNPVTIFKFNPQFVDDRLFLKIDLNEPKQKRILSPHHQEFLNLIHENSEPKKKEVVYSEEIIEYTNSLTTWIFESINEKHNMEFELLDIENEGVCIRFCPIDHVNIYHTTQKDLNEFSKSFEQLMTITDASIRCRAKFNEEIKEYSNLISVKVADWAGVGAFRYIPVYLMHKINDFKQFYKNKSQNEIVLNEEGEKEILEKEIKEINDLNELIIRKLQSEDSAFSSGQAIDGFLAIKFGMIQDITSLKKLFDQVVMSSKEIEESSRFIETMSDLVRQGIEKANQDLRKETEQKIIQEGLLRQIPLVGGLFSWISPSPSVNNVGRTFNLQSGKILTTETIYKYHIQVEENNEDNNDSHSNKEEVNFDFERKLSSDTVQINDSNQISETSSEEQNNETEENSDNLINLK
;
A
#
# COMPACT_ATOMS: atom_id res chain seq x y z
N MET A 1 7.67 -44.31 -1.29
CA MET A 1 7.18 -45.42 -2.15
C MET A 1 8.10 -45.65 -3.35
N LEU A 2 8.27 -44.67 -4.26
CA LEU A 2 9.01 -44.85 -5.51
C LEU A 2 10.46 -45.31 -5.33
N LEU A 3 11.16 -44.83 -4.31
CA LEU A 3 12.50 -45.32 -3.94
C LEU A 3 12.51 -46.84 -3.68
N ASN A 4 11.58 -47.34 -2.87
CA ASN A 4 11.46 -48.78 -2.61
C ASN A 4 11.04 -49.59 -3.85
N TYR A 5 10.30 -48.98 -4.78
CA TYR A 5 9.90 -49.63 -6.02
C TYR A 5 11.05 -49.72 -7.04
N LYS A 6 11.88 -48.67 -7.15
CA LYS A 6 13.02 -48.63 -8.08
C LYS A 6 14.26 -49.32 -7.51
N TYR A 7 14.43 -49.33 -6.19
CA TYR A 7 15.57 -49.92 -5.49
C TYR A 7 15.07 -51.00 -4.51
N ASN A 8 15.13 -52.26 -4.93
CA ASN A 8 14.56 -53.41 -4.21
C ASN A 8 15.04 -53.53 -2.75
N ASP A 9 16.31 -53.19 -2.49
CA ASP A 9 16.93 -53.32 -1.16
C ASP A 9 16.92 -52.02 -0.35
N TYR A 10 16.32 -50.93 -0.85
CA TYR A 10 16.29 -49.63 -0.17
C TYR A 10 15.61 -49.68 1.21
N LYS A 11 14.62 -50.56 1.38
CA LYS A 11 13.96 -50.76 2.68
C LYS A 11 14.90 -51.32 3.74
N LYS A 12 15.93 -52.09 3.34
CA LYS A 12 16.87 -52.77 4.24
C LYS A 12 18.15 -51.96 4.42
N ASP A 13 18.75 -51.56 3.30
CA ASP A 13 20.11 -50.99 3.28
C ASP A 13 20.08 -49.46 3.15
N GLY A 14 18.89 -48.86 3.03
CA GLY A 14 18.71 -47.41 2.98
C GLY A 14 19.49 -46.77 1.84
N TYR A 15 20.23 -45.71 2.14
CA TYR A 15 21.01 -44.97 1.16
C TYR A 15 22.06 -45.84 0.44
N GLU A 16 22.62 -46.86 1.10
CA GLU A 16 23.67 -47.71 0.53
C GLU A 16 23.18 -48.58 -0.64
N SER A 17 21.87 -48.83 -0.73
CA SER A 17 21.29 -49.56 -1.87
C SER A 17 21.31 -48.75 -3.18
N ILE A 18 21.56 -47.44 -3.10
CA ILE A 18 21.51 -46.52 -4.24
C ILE A 18 22.81 -46.60 -5.04
N LYS A 19 22.83 -47.45 -6.08
CA LYS A 19 23.97 -47.58 -7.00
C LYS A 19 24.09 -46.42 -8.00
N LYS A 20 22.95 -45.88 -8.43
CA LYS A 20 22.84 -44.70 -9.30
C LYS A 20 21.93 -43.71 -8.61
N LYS A 21 22.28 -42.43 -8.62
CA LYS A 21 21.56 -41.43 -7.82
C LYS A 21 20.17 -41.18 -8.41
N PRO A 22 19.09 -41.21 -7.60
CA PRO A 22 17.78 -40.80 -8.07
C PRO A 22 17.77 -39.30 -8.37
N LEU A 23 16.97 -38.90 -9.35
CA LEU A 23 16.75 -37.50 -9.70
C LEU A 23 15.26 -37.17 -9.70
N ILE A 24 14.92 -36.10 -8.97
CA ILE A 24 13.59 -35.56 -8.76
C ILE A 24 13.55 -34.21 -9.48
N TYR A 25 12.67 -34.09 -10.46
CA TYR A 25 12.47 -32.87 -11.23
C TYR A 25 11.30 -32.08 -10.66
N LEU A 26 11.48 -30.77 -10.50
CA LEU A 26 10.47 -29.82 -10.05
C LEU A 26 10.30 -28.75 -11.12
N SER A 27 9.06 -28.45 -11.52
CA SER A 27 8.79 -27.24 -12.30
C SER A 27 9.15 -26.00 -11.48
N GLU A 28 9.84 -24.99 -12.05
CA GLU A 28 10.15 -23.70 -11.38
C GLU A 28 8.90 -23.02 -10.82
N ALA A 29 7.79 -23.14 -11.54
CA ALA A 29 6.49 -22.62 -11.13
C ALA A 29 5.91 -23.35 -9.89
N SER A 30 6.42 -24.53 -9.53
CA SER A 30 5.89 -25.30 -8.40
C SER A 30 6.18 -24.64 -7.05
N LYS A 31 5.24 -24.72 -6.10
CA LYS A 31 5.47 -24.29 -4.70
C LYS A 31 6.66 -24.97 -4.03
N TYR A 32 7.04 -26.15 -4.53
CA TYR A 32 8.16 -26.93 -4.01
C TYR A 32 9.52 -26.49 -4.57
N ALA A 33 9.57 -25.62 -5.59
CA ALA A 33 10.79 -25.16 -6.26
C ALA A 33 11.54 -24.06 -5.49
N THR A 34 11.55 -24.15 -4.16
CA THR A 34 12.34 -23.26 -3.30
C THR A 34 13.44 -24.04 -2.59
N THR A 35 14.62 -23.44 -2.45
CA THR A 35 15.80 -24.10 -1.85
C THR A 35 15.49 -24.72 -0.49
N LYS A 36 14.76 -24.00 0.37
CA LYS A 36 14.36 -24.46 1.70
C LYS A 36 13.47 -25.71 1.67
N TYR A 37 12.50 -25.77 0.74
CA TYR A 37 11.65 -26.95 0.59
C TYR A 37 12.45 -28.14 0.07
N ILE A 38 13.30 -27.92 -0.93
CA ILE A 38 14.17 -28.96 -1.50
C ILE A 38 15.07 -29.54 -0.41
N GLU A 39 15.73 -28.70 0.38
CA GLU A 39 16.57 -29.13 1.51
C GLU A 39 15.77 -29.95 2.53
N THR A 40 14.56 -29.51 2.87
CA THR A 40 13.70 -30.20 3.83
C THR A 40 13.31 -31.59 3.32
N ILE A 41 12.88 -31.69 2.06
CA ILE A 41 12.50 -32.97 1.44
C ILE A 41 13.73 -33.87 1.27
N ALA A 42 14.88 -33.31 0.90
CA ALA A 42 16.15 -34.03 0.78
C ALA A 42 16.53 -34.68 2.12
N VAL A 43 16.48 -33.92 3.22
CA VAL A 43 16.74 -34.44 4.57
C VAL A 43 15.72 -35.51 4.96
N GLN A 44 14.43 -35.31 4.71
CA GLN A 44 13.39 -36.28 5.05
C GLN A 44 13.51 -37.59 4.26
N LEU A 45 13.96 -37.53 3.01
CA LEU A 45 14.19 -38.71 2.17
C LEU A 45 15.58 -39.33 2.37
N GLY A 46 16.47 -38.72 3.15
CA GLY A 46 17.86 -39.14 3.29
C GLY A 46 18.63 -39.08 1.97
N LEU A 47 18.29 -38.12 1.10
CA LEU A 47 18.93 -37.90 -0.20
C LEU A 47 19.74 -36.60 -0.18
N PRO A 48 20.87 -36.53 -0.91
CA PRO A 48 21.56 -35.27 -1.15
C PRO A 48 20.70 -34.28 -1.95
N VAL A 49 20.92 -32.98 -1.75
CA VAL A 49 20.25 -31.91 -2.54
C VAL A 49 20.51 -32.05 -4.05
N ASN A 50 21.65 -32.61 -4.45
CA ASN A 50 21.97 -32.92 -5.85
C ASN A 50 21.08 -34.01 -6.49
N CYS A 51 20.16 -34.60 -5.73
CA CYS A 51 19.11 -35.48 -6.25
C CYS A 51 17.85 -34.70 -6.68
N PHE A 52 17.85 -33.38 -6.59
CA PHE A 52 16.75 -32.50 -6.97
C PHE A 52 17.22 -31.52 -8.03
N LYS A 53 16.38 -31.28 -9.03
CA LYS A 53 16.66 -30.34 -10.11
C LYS A 53 15.40 -29.54 -10.44
N ILE A 54 15.53 -28.23 -10.48
CA ILE A 54 14.47 -27.33 -10.94
C ILE A 54 14.59 -27.25 -12.47
N LEU A 55 13.49 -27.52 -13.15
CA LEU A 55 13.39 -27.36 -14.59
C LEU A 55 13.04 -25.91 -14.88
N GLU A 56 13.92 -25.27 -15.64
CA GLU A 56 13.67 -23.93 -16.16
C GLU A 56 12.46 -23.93 -17.06
N VAL A 57 11.72 -22.85 -16.94
CA VAL A 57 10.46 -22.74 -17.62
C VAL A 57 10.59 -21.78 -18.81
N SER A 58 9.88 -22.07 -19.91
CA SER A 58 10.02 -21.38 -21.19
C SER A 58 9.59 -19.91 -21.07
N LYS A 59 10.55 -18.98 -21.09
CA LYS A 59 10.34 -17.53 -21.24
C LYS A 59 10.10 -17.15 -22.72
N LYS A 60 9.24 -17.88 -23.44
CA LYS A 60 8.92 -17.54 -24.84
C LYS A 60 8.05 -16.28 -24.85
N LEU A 61 8.45 -15.29 -25.66
CA LEU A 61 7.81 -13.96 -25.76
C LEU A 61 6.29 -13.98 -26.05
N ASP A 62 5.74 -15.09 -26.56
CA ASP A 62 4.32 -15.22 -26.91
C ASP A 62 3.46 -15.87 -25.81
N ASP A 63 4.06 -16.58 -24.85
CA ASP A 63 3.36 -17.18 -23.71
C ASP A 63 3.69 -16.34 -22.47
N THR A 64 2.70 -15.63 -21.92
CA THR A 64 2.85 -14.78 -20.73
C THR A 64 3.26 -15.53 -19.46
N PHE A 65 3.28 -16.87 -19.50
CA PHE A 65 3.76 -17.70 -18.41
C PHE A 65 4.66 -18.82 -18.88
N GLU A 66 5.74 -18.93 -18.13
CA GLU A 66 6.48 -20.12 -17.75
C GLU A 66 5.70 -21.45 -17.96
N LYS A 67 5.73 -22.05 -19.16
CA LYS A 67 5.51 -23.51 -19.39
C LYS A 67 6.80 -24.29 -19.50
N ILE A 68 6.90 -25.50 -18.95
CA ILE A 68 8.13 -26.32 -19.09
C ILE A 68 8.46 -26.49 -20.58
N ASP A 69 9.67 -26.13 -20.98
CA ASP A 69 10.14 -26.38 -22.34
C ASP A 69 10.47 -27.88 -22.48
N THR A 70 9.55 -28.63 -23.08
CA THR A 70 9.67 -30.08 -23.22
C THR A 70 10.90 -30.49 -24.02
N LYS A 71 11.40 -29.65 -24.95
CA LYS A 71 12.63 -29.95 -25.70
C LYS A 71 13.87 -29.79 -24.84
N LYS A 72 13.95 -28.72 -24.04
CA LYS A 72 15.03 -28.56 -23.06
C LYS A 72 14.99 -29.69 -22.03
N PHE A 73 13.80 -30.04 -21.54
CA PHE A 73 13.63 -31.12 -20.60
C PHE A 73 14.11 -32.48 -21.18
N GLU A 74 13.76 -32.82 -22.42
CA GLU A 74 14.27 -34.04 -23.07
C GLU A 74 15.82 -34.04 -23.16
N ASN A 75 16.44 -32.91 -23.54
CA ASN A 75 17.90 -32.79 -23.60
C ASN A 75 18.56 -32.95 -22.22
N GLU A 76 17.96 -32.35 -21.18
CA GLU A 76 18.45 -32.49 -19.81
C GLU A 76 18.35 -33.93 -19.31
N LEU A 77 17.25 -34.62 -19.62
CA LEU A 77 17.07 -36.03 -19.28
C LEU A 77 18.18 -36.90 -19.89
N GLU A 78 18.54 -36.66 -21.14
CA GLU A 78 19.61 -37.41 -21.81
C GLU A 78 20.98 -37.15 -21.18
N ASN A 79 21.28 -35.90 -20.83
CA ASN A 79 22.50 -35.54 -20.11
C ASN A 79 22.54 -36.19 -18.71
N ASP A 80 21.43 -36.14 -17.96
CA ASP A 80 21.36 -36.70 -16.60
C ASP A 80 21.51 -38.23 -16.61
N LEU A 81 20.92 -38.91 -17.60
CA LEU A 81 21.12 -40.34 -17.84
C LEU A 81 22.59 -40.67 -18.15
N SER A 82 23.29 -39.80 -18.89
CA SER A 82 24.73 -39.97 -19.17
C SER A 82 25.61 -39.77 -17.92
N ASN A 83 25.18 -38.91 -17.00
CA ASN A 83 25.86 -38.60 -15.74
C ASN A 83 25.55 -39.59 -14.58
N ASN A 84 25.08 -40.80 -14.89
CA ASN A 84 24.72 -41.84 -13.92
C ASN A 84 23.59 -41.49 -12.95
N PHE A 85 22.69 -40.58 -13.32
CA PHE A 85 21.44 -40.37 -12.60
C PHE A 85 20.32 -41.27 -13.12
N ILE A 86 19.30 -41.48 -12.28
CA ILE A 86 18.04 -42.14 -12.64
C ILE A 86 16.90 -41.13 -12.43
N PRO A 87 16.37 -40.55 -13.51
CA PRO A 87 15.10 -39.81 -13.49
C PRO A 87 14.01 -40.66 -12.85
N MET A 88 13.45 -40.19 -11.73
CA MET A 88 12.42 -40.94 -11.00
C MET A 88 11.05 -40.31 -11.08
N VAL A 89 10.95 -39.01 -10.79
CA VAL A 89 9.67 -38.31 -10.70
C VAL A 89 9.81 -36.89 -11.21
N LEU A 90 8.80 -36.44 -11.93
CA LEU A 90 8.57 -35.04 -12.27
C LEU A 90 7.34 -34.56 -11.50
N ILE A 91 7.51 -33.48 -10.74
CA ILE A 91 6.43 -32.74 -10.10
C ILE A 91 6.15 -31.49 -10.94
N THR A 92 4.99 -31.48 -11.59
CA THR A 92 4.51 -30.39 -12.45
C THR A 92 3.20 -29.82 -11.90
N SER A 93 2.85 -28.62 -12.34
CA SER A 93 1.70 -27.89 -11.81
C SER A 93 0.53 -27.87 -12.80
N ALA A 94 -0.61 -28.41 -12.39
CA ALA A 94 -1.90 -28.27 -13.05
C ALA A 94 -2.67 -27.08 -12.44
N GLY A 95 -2.29 -25.86 -12.82
CA GLY A 95 -2.82 -24.62 -12.25
C GLY A 95 -2.07 -24.21 -10.98
N ASN A 96 -0.94 -23.55 -11.15
CA ASN A 96 -0.08 -23.06 -10.08
C ASN A 96 -0.85 -22.22 -9.06
N HIS A 97 -0.65 -22.49 -7.77
CA HIS A 97 -1.20 -21.69 -6.68
C HIS A 97 -0.91 -20.18 -6.80
N ARG A 98 0.30 -19.80 -7.24
CA ARG A 98 0.72 -18.41 -7.37
C ARG A 98 0.15 -17.78 -8.63
N SER A 99 0.49 -18.30 -9.80
CA SER A 99 0.14 -17.67 -11.08
C SER A 99 -1.10 -18.21 -11.78
N GLY A 100 -1.69 -19.30 -11.30
CA GLY A 100 -2.73 -20.04 -12.05
C GLY A 100 -2.19 -20.76 -13.27
N HIS A 101 -0.88 -20.78 -13.48
CA HIS A 101 -0.27 -21.35 -14.67
C HIS A 101 -0.44 -22.87 -14.77
N CYS A 102 -0.73 -23.39 -15.96
CA CYS A 102 -0.78 -24.83 -16.21
C CYS A 102 0.23 -25.22 -17.29
N ASP A 103 1.11 -26.15 -16.92
CA ASP A 103 2.06 -26.77 -17.84
C ASP A 103 1.33 -27.55 -18.96
N ASP A 104 2.00 -27.79 -20.10
CA ASP A 104 1.47 -28.66 -21.16
C ASP A 104 1.58 -30.13 -20.74
N LEU A 105 0.56 -30.59 -20.01
CA LEU A 105 0.50 -31.93 -19.45
C LEU A 105 0.52 -33.02 -20.52
N ASN A 106 0.05 -32.75 -21.75
CA ASN A 106 0.06 -33.75 -22.83
C ASN A 106 1.48 -34.02 -23.30
N GLU A 107 2.24 -32.96 -23.60
CA GLU A 107 3.64 -33.12 -24.01
C GLU A 107 4.51 -33.62 -22.85
N ILE A 108 4.31 -33.13 -21.63
CA ILE A 108 5.04 -33.61 -20.45
C ILE A 108 4.78 -35.09 -20.21
N ASN A 109 3.52 -35.53 -20.31
CA ASN A 109 3.18 -36.93 -20.13
C ASN A 109 3.79 -37.81 -21.22
N ARG A 110 3.84 -37.34 -22.48
CA ARG A 110 4.56 -38.03 -23.57
C ARG A 110 6.03 -38.25 -23.21
N VAL A 111 6.70 -37.23 -22.69
CA VAL A 111 8.11 -37.32 -22.24
C VAL A 111 8.25 -38.29 -21.07
N CYS A 112 7.42 -38.16 -20.03
CA CYS A 112 7.48 -39.00 -18.84
C CYS A 112 7.25 -40.47 -19.18
N TYR A 113 6.32 -40.76 -20.10
CA TYR A 113 6.06 -42.11 -20.60
C TYR A 113 7.27 -42.68 -21.36
N LYS A 114 7.88 -41.89 -22.25
CA LYS A 114 9.09 -42.28 -23.03
C LYS A 114 10.26 -42.68 -22.12
N TYR A 115 10.53 -41.90 -21.08
CA TYR A 115 11.67 -42.12 -20.17
C TYR A 115 11.30 -42.91 -18.89
N LYS A 116 10.04 -43.36 -18.75
CA LYS A 116 9.52 -44.12 -17.58
C LYS A 116 9.70 -43.38 -16.25
N ILE A 117 9.39 -42.08 -16.28
CA ILE A 117 9.41 -41.15 -15.15
C ILE A 117 8.01 -41.08 -14.57
N TRP A 118 7.90 -41.07 -13.25
CA TRP A 118 6.63 -40.91 -12.56
C TRP A 118 6.14 -39.46 -12.67
N LEU A 119 4.92 -39.24 -13.12
CA LEU A 119 4.34 -37.90 -13.24
C LEU A 119 3.44 -37.58 -12.05
N HIS A 120 3.79 -36.55 -11.28
CA HIS A 120 3.00 -36.03 -10.16
C HIS A 120 2.41 -34.66 -10.49
N LEU A 121 1.10 -34.51 -10.34
CA LEU A 121 0.38 -33.26 -10.55
C LEU A 121 -0.03 -32.62 -9.21
N ASP A 122 0.11 -31.30 -9.12
CA ASP A 122 -0.40 -30.47 -8.03
C ASP A 122 -0.97 -29.17 -8.61
N GLY A 123 -1.96 -28.55 -7.98
CA GLY A 123 -2.52 -27.26 -8.41
C GLY A 123 -4.04 -27.11 -8.32
N PHE A 124 -4.50 -25.87 -8.46
CA PHE A 124 -5.91 -25.50 -8.30
C PHE A 124 -6.82 -25.94 -9.44
N TYR A 125 -6.30 -26.21 -10.64
CA TYR A 125 -7.16 -26.70 -11.73
C TYR A 125 -7.73 -28.07 -11.41
N LEU A 126 -7.05 -28.84 -10.56
CA LEU A 126 -7.52 -30.14 -10.09
C LEU A 126 -8.86 -30.02 -9.33
N SER A 127 -9.20 -28.87 -8.76
CA SER A 127 -10.50 -28.67 -8.11
C SER A 127 -11.67 -28.83 -9.07
N THR A 128 -11.47 -28.43 -10.33
CA THR A 128 -12.50 -28.52 -11.37
C THR A 128 -12.89 -29.96 -11.69
N LEU A 129 -12.06 -30.96 -11.35
CA LEU A 129 -12.40 -32.39 -11.42
C LEU A 129 -13.70 -32.71 -10.66
N ALA A 130 -13.98 -31.99 -9.57
CA ALA A 130 -15.18 -32.21 -8.78
C ALA A 130 -16.47 -31.76 -9.49
N LEU A 131 -16.38 -30.85 -10.47
CA LEU A 131 -17.54 -30.29 -11.18
C LEU A 131 -18.08 -31.22 -12.27
N TYR A 132 -17.33 -32.25 -12.64
CA TYR A 132 -17.66 -33.11 -13.78
C TYR A 132 -17.85 -34.56 -13.34
N SER A 133 -18.97 -35.16 -13.77
CA SER A 133 -19.15 -36.60 -13.72
C SER A 133 -18.60 -37.21 -15.01
N VAL A 134 -17.49 -37.94 -14.94
CA VAL A 134 -16.98 -38.69 -16.09
C VAL A 134 -17.82 -39.96 -16.26
N PRO A 135 -18.46 -40.18 -17.42
CA PRO A 135 -19.18 -41.43 -17.68
C PRO A 135 -18.21 -42.62 -17.62
N THR A 136 -18.59 -43.70 -16.95
CA THR A 136 -17.75 -44.91 -16.77
C THR A 136 -17.32 -45.57 -18.09
N ALA A 137 -17.96 -45.21 -19.21
CA ALA A 137 -17.66 -45.70 -20.55
C ALA A 137 -16.49 -44.99 -21.25
N VAL A 138 -16.02 -43.86 -20.73
CA VAL A 138 -14.89 -43.11 -21.30
C VAL A 138 -13.59 -43.66 -20.73
N GLN A 139 -12.67 -44.06 -21.61
CA GLN A 139 -11.32 -44.41 -21.20
C GLN A 139 -10.65 -43.15 -20.62
N PRO A 140 -10.09 -43.20 -19.40
CA PRO A 140 -9.38 -42.06 -18.83
C PRO A 140 -8.24 -41.66 -19.77
N ILE A 141 -8.23 -40.41 -20.24
CA ILE A 141 -7.00 -39.85 -20.81
C ILE A 141 -6.04 -39.73 -19.64
N TRP A 142 -4.93 -40.45 -19.76
CA TRP A 142 -3.90 -40.55 -18.75
C TRP A 142 -3.11 -39.25 -18.74
N SER A 143 -3.22 -38.45 -17.69
CA SER A 143 -2.47 -37.19 -17.59
C SER A 143 -1.50 -37.15 -16.39
N GLY A 144 -1.40 -38.22 -15.60
CA GLY A 144 -0.44 -38.33 -14.49
C GLY A 144 -0.54 -39.66 -13.73
N ASP A 145 0.53 -40.02 -13.01
CA ASP A 145 0.58 -41.22 -12.16
C ASP A 145 0.11 -40.96 -10.73
N SER A 146 0.16 -39.71 -10.29
CA SER A 146 -0.33 -39.28 -8.98
C SER A 146 -0.72 -37.81 -8.96
N VAL A 147 -1.60 -37.46 -8.04
CA VAL A 147 -2.18 -36.13 -7.89
C VAL A 147 -2.27 -35.78 -6.41
N THR A 148 -1.88 -34.57 -6.03
CA THR A 148 -2.14 -34.03 -4.68
C THR A 148 -3.34 -33.08 -4.71
N LEU A 149 -4.30 -33.31 -3.83
CA LEU A 149 -5.52 -32.52 -3.67
C LEU A 149 -5.41 -31.69 -2.38
N ASP A 150 -5.59 -30.38 -2.51
CA ASP A 150 -5.66 -29.44 -1.39
C ASP A 150 -7.11 -29.16 -0.99
N LEU A 151 -7.75 -30.15 -0.34
CA LEU A 151 -9.15 -29.99 0.07
C LEU A 151 -9.33 -28.92 1.16
N ALA A 152 -8.27 -28.53 1.86
CA ALA A 152 -8.32 -27.48 2.87
C ALA A 152 -8.73 -26.15 2.23
N THR A 153 -8.02 -25.73 1.18
CA THR A 153 -8.34 -24.52 0.40
C THR A 153 -9.64 -24.71 -0.37
N TRP A 154 -9.82 -25.81 -1.10
CA TRP A 154 -11.01 -25.99 -1.95
C TRP A 154 -12.32 -25.95 -1.18
N LEU A 155 -12.33 -26.40 0.06
CA LEU A 155 -13.51 -26.39 0.92
C LEU A 155 -13.51 -25.23 1.91
N GLY A 156 -12.44 -24.44 2.04
CA GLY A 156 -12.32 -23.40 3.07
C GLY A 156 -12.34 -23.96 4.49
N ILE A 157 -11.70 -25.12 4.72
CA ILE A 157 -11.63 -25.76 6.03
C ILE A 157 -10.17 -25.81 6.47
N PRO A 158 -9.77 -24.98 7.46
CA PRO A 158 -8.39 -24.92 7.88
C PRO A 158 -7.93 -26.24 8.52
N CYS A 159 -6.62 -26.47 8.50
CA CYS A 159 -5.96 -27.61 9.16
C CYS A 159 -6.32 -29.00 8.62
N LEU A 160 -6.97 -29.11 7.45
CA LEU A 160 -7.02 -30.39 6.74
C LEU A 160 -5.65 -30.72 6.15
N SER A 161 -5.30 -32.00 6.17
CA SER A 161 -4.09 -32.47 5.50
C SER A 161 -4.21 -32.37 3.96
N TYR A 162 -3.13 -32.68 3.26
CA TYR A 162 -3.18 -32.95 1.83
C TYR A 162 -3.61 -34.40 1.57
N ILE A 163 -4.38 -34.63 0.51
CA ILE A 163 -4.69 -35.99 0.02
C ILE A 163 -3.90 -36.24 -1.26
N THR A 164 -3.04 -37.26 -1.26
CA THR A 164 -2.38 -37.71 -2.49
C THR A 164 -3.04 -38.98 -2.99
N ILE A 165 -3.59 -38.91 -4.20
CA ILE A 165 -4.10 -40.05 -4.96
C ILE A 165 -3.00 -40.51 -5.91
N TYR A 166 -2.81 -41.81 -6.04
CA TYR A 166 -1.80 -42.36 -6.94
C TYR A 166 -2.31 -43.65 -7.58
N ARG A 167 -1.79 -43.92 -8.78
CA ARG A 167 -2.06 -45.16 -9.49
C ARG A 167 -1.54 -46.34 -8.69
N ASN A 168 -2.37 -47.36 -8.55
CA ASN A 168 -1.97 -48.57 -7.85
C ASN A 168 -0.84 -49.28 -8.61
N VAL A 169 0.35 -49.27 -8.00
CA VAL A 169 1.51 -50.07 -8.42
C VAL A 169 1.51 -51.36 -7.61
N GLU A 170 1.93 -52.47 -8.20
CA GLU A 170 2.08 -53.73 -7.47
C GLU A 170 2.87 -53.54 -6.17
N ASN A 171 2.36 -54.11 -5.06
CA ASN A 171 2.93 -54.00 -3.71
C ASN A 171 2.99 -52.58 -3.10
N SER A 172 2.30 -51.59 -3.68
CA SER A 172 2.20 -50.21 -3.16
C SER A 172 1.84 -50.14 -1.67
N GLY A 173 0.81 -50.90 -1.25
CA GLY A 173 0.38 -50.99 0.14
C GLY A 173 1.50 -51.44 1.09
N THR A 174 2.29 -52.44 0.70
CA THR A 174 3.41 -52.97 1.51
C THR A 174 4.52 -51.93 1.72
N TYR A 175 4.71 -51.02 0.77
CA TYR A 175 5.70 -49.94 0.87
C TYR A 175 5.22 -48.76 1.73
N ILE A 176 3.91 -48.62 1.96
CA ILE A 176 3.32 -47.46 2.64
C ILE A 176 2.95 -47.77 4.09
N GLN A 177 2.51 -49.00 4.38
CA GLN A 177 2.15 -49.48 5.73
C GLN A 177 3.18 -49.14 6.84
N PRO A 178 4.51 -49.19 6.61
CA PRO A 178 5.48 -48.85 7.65
C PRO A 178 5.45 -47.37 8.09
N PHE A 179 4.97 -46.47 7.24
CA PHE A 179 5.00 -45.02 7.47
C PHE A 179 3.74 -44.50 8.17
N TYR A 180 2.69 -45.31 8.25
CA TYR A 180 1.40 -44.90 8.79
C TYR A 180 0.92 -45.90 9.83
N SER A 181 0.99 -45.53 11.11
CA SER A 181 0.31 -46.30 12.14
C SER A 181 -1.20 -46.24 11.94
N TYR A 182 -1.93 -47.28 12.33
CA TYR A 182 -3.41 -47.29 12.30
C TYR A 182 -4.01 -46.05 12.98
N LYS A 183 -3.42 -45.62 14.10
CA LYS A 183 -3.81 -44.40 14.84
C LYS A 183 -3.64 -43.14 13.98
N THR A 184 -2.53 -43.02 13.26
CA THR A 184 -2.25 -41.88 12.36
C THR A 184 -3.24 -41.85 11.19
N ILE A 185 -3.58 -43.01 10.63
CA ILE A 185 -4.56 -43.12 9.54
C ILE A 185 -5.91 -42.60 10.02
N LEU A 186 -6.41 -43.10 11.16
CA LEU A 186 -7.67 -42.66 11.74
C LEU A 186 -7.69 -41.15 12.04
N GLN A 187 -6.63 -40.63 12.66
CA GLN A 187 -6.54 -39.20 12.99
C GLN A 187 -6.58 -38.30 11.75
N ARG A 188 -6.00 -38.76 10.62
CA ARG A 188 -5.99 -38.00 9.37
C ARG A 188 -7.25 -38.21 8.53
N SER A 189 -7.84 -39.40 8.55
CA SER A 189 -9.02 -39.73 7.74
C SER A 189 -10.34 -39.28 8.38
N PHE A 190 -10.42 -39.25 9.72
CA PHE A 190 -11.64 -38.88 10.43
C PHE A 190 -12.15 -37.48 10.10
N PRO A 191 -11.31 -36.41 10.08
CA PRO A 191 -11.76 -35.08 9.69
C PRO A 191 -12.42 -35.06 8.31
N TYR A 192 -11.82 -35.70 7.30
CA TYR A 192 -12.43 -35.78 5.97
C TYR A 192 -13.74 -36.55 5.98
N TRP A 193 -13.78 -37.69 6.67
CA TRP A 193 -15.02 -38.47 6.76
C TRP A 193 -16.14 -37.63 7.39
N SER A 194 -15.88 -36.97 8.52
CA SER A 194 -16.87 -36.11 9.17
C SER A 194 -17.33 -34.96 8.29
N ILE A 195 -16.41 -34.33 7.55
CA ILE A 195 -16.72 -33.21 6.65
C ILE A 195 -17.54 -33.67 5.45
N LEU A 196 -17.17 -34.79 4.83
CA LEU A 196 -17.90 -35.35 3.70
C LEU A 196 -19.30 -35.83 4.12
N GLN A 197 -19.47 -36.30 5.36
CA GLN A 197 -20.80 -36.59 5.92
C GLN A 197 -21.62 -35.32 6.18
N ALA A 198 -20.99 -34.23 6.62
CA ALA A 198 -21.69 -32.98 6.93
C ALA A 198 -22.07 -32.16 5.68
N ILE A 199 -21.15 -32.03 4.72
CA ILE A 199 -21.33 -31.24 3.49
C ILE A 199 -22.02 -32.07 2.40
N GLY A 200 -21.77 -33.37 2.36
CA GLY A 200 -22.22 -34.25 1.29
C GLY A 200 -21.49 -34.00 -0.03
N HIS A 201 -21.81 -34.84 -1.03
CA HIS A 201 -21.29 -34.69 -2.39
C HIS A 201 -21.70 -33.36 -3.03
N GLU A 202 -22.99 -33.04 -2.96
CA GLU A 202 -23.54 -31.82 -3.55
C GLU A 202 -22.91 -30.56 -2.95
N GLY A 203 -22.69 -30.52 -1.63
CA GLY A 203 -22.07 -29.35 -1.01
C GLY A 203 -20.61 -29.13 -1.42
N VAL A 204 -19.86 -30.18 -1.76
CA VAL A 204 -18.50 -30.06 -2.31
C VAL A 204 -18.55 -29.46 -3.71
N ILE A 205 -19.46 -29.95 -4.56
CA ILE A 205 -19.68 -29.43 -5.91
C ILE A 205 -20.08 -27.95 -5.86
N GLU A 206 -21.02 -27.60 -5.00
CA GLU A 206 -21.53 -26.23 -4.88
C GLU A 206 -20.44 -25.24 -4.43
N ARG A 207 -19.54 -25.62 -3.51
CA ARG A 207 -18.40 -24.76 -3.10
C ARG A 207 -17.43 -24.47 -4.24
N ILE A 208 -17.13 -25.49 -5.04
CA ILE A 208 -16.21 -25.35 -6.18
C ILE A 208 -16.91 -24.59 -7.32
N ARG A 209 -18.21 -24.83 -7.54
CA ARG A 209 -19.04 -24.12 -8.53
C ARG A 209 -19.10 -22.63 -8.19
N LEU A 210 -19.40 -22.29 -6.94
CA LEU A 210 -19.45 -20.91 -6.47
C LEU A 210 -18.11 -20.19 -6.72
N SER A 211 -16.99 -20.83 -6.40
CA SER A 211 -15.66 -20.26 -6.64
C SER A 211 -15.41 -19.97 -8.13
N ASN A 212 -15.87 -20.86 -9.02
CA ASN A 212 -15.77 -20.67 -10.46
C ASN A 212 -16.71 -19.56 -10.98
N GLU A 213 -17.94 -19.48 -10.47
CA GLU A 213 -18.89 -18.41 -10.81
C GLU A 213 -18.36 -17.03 -10.44
N ILE A 214 -17.80 -16.88 -9.24
CA ILE A 214 -17.15 -15.63 -8.79
C ILE A 214 -15.94 -15.30 -9.67
N SER A 215 -15.11 -16.30 -10.02
CA SER A 215 -13.97 -16.08 -10.94
C SER A 215 -14.43 -15.56 -12.30
N ASN A 216 -15.49 -16.14 -12.86
CA ASN A 216 -16.03 -15.73 -14.15
C ASN A 216 -16.60 -14.31 -14.11
N GLY A 217 -17.43 -14.00 -13.13
CA GLY A 217 -18.00 -12.66 -13.01
C GLY A 217 -16.91 -11.61 -12.75
N PHE A 218 -15.87 -11.95 -11.99
CA PHE A 218 -14.70 -11.08 -11.82
C PHE A 218 -13.95 -10.85 -13.14
N ASN A 219 -13.76 -11.91 -13.93
CA ASN A 219 -13.15 -11.79 -15.25
C ASN A 219 -13.97 -10.92 -16.21
N GLU A 220 -15.29 -11.03 -16.19
CA GLU A 220 -16.18 -10.15 -16.97
C GLU A 220 -16.05 -8.68 -16.55
N ILE A 221 -15.90 -8.39 -15.25
CA ILE A 221 -15.62 -7.04 -14.74
C ILE A 221 -14.28 -6.54 -15.31
N LEU A 222 -13.21 -7.34 -15.23
CA LEU A 222 -11.91 -6.93 -15.73
C LEU A 222 -11.91 -6.68 -17.25
N GLU A 223 -12.60 -7.52 -18.04
CA GLU A 223 -12.70 -7.33 -19.50
C GLU A 223 -13.45 -6.03 -19.86
N ARG A 224 -14.45 -5.62 -19.07
CA ARG A 224 -15.10 -4.30 -19.24
C ARG A 224 -14.11 -3.15 -19.05
N HIS A 225 -13.07 -3.35 -18.23
CA HIS A 225 -12.02 -2.37 -17.94
C HIS A 225 -10.68 -2.65 -18.63
N LYS A 226 -10.66 -3.49 -19.66
CA LYS A 226 -9.47 -3.85 -20.45
C LYS A 226 -8.61 -2.68 -20.93
N PRO A 227 -9.14 -1.47 -21.25
CA PRO A 227 -8.28 -0.34 -21.59
C PRO A 227 -7.34 0.06 -20.44
N TYR A 228 -7.85 0.02 -19.20
CA TYR A 228 -7.15 0.45 -17.98
C TYR A 228 -6.22 -0.63 -17.42
N LEU A 229 -6.53 -1.91 -17.66
CA LEU A 229 -5.88 -3.03 -16.98
C LEU A 229 -5.21 -3.97 -17.98
N LYS A 230 -4.00 -4.41 -17.64
CA LYS A 230 -3.33 -5.50 -18.32
C LYS A 230 -3.52 -6.77 -17.50
N LYS A 231 -4.30 -7.71 -18.04
CA LYS A 231 -4.40 -9.07 -17.49
C LYS A 231 -3.22 -9.90 -17.97
N LEU A 232 -2.58 -10.64 -17.07
CA LEU A 232 -1.44 -11.50 -17.41
C LEU A 232 -1.91 -12.92 -17.74
N ASN A 233 -2.82 -13.49 -16.94
CA ASN A 233 -3.20 -14.91 -16.84
C ASN A 233 -3.90 -15.61 -18.03
N PHE A 234 -4.10 -14.96 -19.18
CA PHE A 234 -4.71 -15.64 -20.33
C PHE A 234 -3.74 -15.79 -21.49
N SER A 235 -3.35 -17.04 -21.78
CA SER A 235 -3.13 -17.46 -23.16
C SER A 235 -4.38 -17.10 -23.95
N ASN A 236 -4.24 -16.35 -25.03
CA ASN A 236 -5.34 -15.89 -25.88
C ASN A 236 -6.39 -16.98 -26.07
N TYR A 237 -7.50 -16.91 -25.34
CA TYR A 237 -8.70 -17.62 -25.72
C TYR A 237 -9.09 -17.05 -27.08
N ALA A 238 -9.23 -17.93 -28.07
CA ALA A 238 -9.87 -17.55 -29.32
C ALA A 238 -11.26 -17.01 -28.98
N GLU A 239 -11.46 -15.70 -29.17
CA GLU A 239 -12.78 -15.07 -29.25
C GLU A 239 -13.66 -15.94 -30.16
N GLY A 240 -14.61 -16.71 -29.61
CA GLY A 240 -15.46 -17.52 -30.49
C GLY A 240 -16.26 -18.68 -29.90
N THR A 241 -16.07 -19.09 -28.64
CA THR A 241 -16.96 -20.09 -28.04
C THR A 241 -17.72 -19.47 -26.88
N GLN A 242 -18.87 -18.87 -27.20
CA GLN A 242 -19.93 -18.69 -26.22
C GLN A 242 -20.21 -20.07 -25.60
N THR A 243 -19.75 -20.31 -24.38
CA THR A 243 -20.16 -21.46 -23.60
C THR A 243 -21.60 -21.23 -23.18
N SER A 244 -22.54 -21.54 -24.06
CA SER A 244 -23.93 -21.71 -23.67
C SER A 244 -23.98 -22.79 -22.58
N THR A 245 -24.60 -22.43 -21.48
CA THR A 245 -24.92 -23.29 -20.33
C THR A 245 -26.06 -24.27 -20.64
N SER A 246 -26.54 -24.34 -21.89
CA SER A 246 -27.58 -25.28 -22.32
C SER A 246 -26.98 -26.59 -22.84
N PHE A 247 -27.18 -27.68 -22.08
CA PHE A 247 -26.81 -29.04 -22.47
C PHE A 247 -27.83 -29.59 -23.48
N ASN A 248 -27.54 -29.49 -24.78
CA ASN A 248 -28.47 -29.91 -25.82
C ASN A 248 -28.17 -31.31 -26.38
N SER A 249 -26.99 -31.90 -26.13
CA SER A 249 -26.68 -33.26 -26.57
C SER A 249 -25.68 -34.00 -25.67
N LEU A 250 -25.77 -35.34 -25.65
CA LEU A 250 -24.75 -36.22 -25.06
C LEU A 250 -23.37 -36.01 -25.72
N GLY A 251 -23.34 -35.64 -27.01
CA GLY A 251 -22.11 -35.35 -27.76
C GLY A 251 -21.36 -34.14 -27.22
N ASP A 252 -22.06 -33.08 -26.79
CA ASP A 252 -21.45 -31.89 -26.18
C ASP A 252 -20.85 -32.20 -24.81
N LEU A 253 -21.48 -33.11 -24.07
CA LEU A 253 -20.97 -33.59 -22.78
C LEU A 253 -19.69 -34.41 -22.97
N PHE A 254 -19.63 -35.25 -24.01
CA PHE A 254 -18.42 -36.00 -24.37
C PHE A 254 -17.32 -35.09 -24.91
N ALA A 255 -17.63 -34.09 -25.73
CA ALA A 255 -16.66 -33.14 -26.26
C ALA A 255 -16.04 -32.27 -25.15
N LYS A 256 -16.86 -31.77 -24.20
CA LYS A 256 -16.36 -31.06 -23.00
C LYS A 256 -15.61 -31.97 -22.03
N ALA A 257 -16.02 -33.24 -21.87
CA ALA A 257 -15.26 -34.20 -21.07
C ALA A 257 -13.91 -34.55 -21.73
N LEU A 258 -13.82 -34.55 -23.06
CA LEU A 258 -12.56 -34.72 -23.78
C LEU A 258 -11.70 -33.45 -23.74
N SER A 259 -12.32 -32.26 -23.78
CA SER A 259 -11.59 -30.99 -23.68
C SER A 259 -11.08 -30.72 -22.26
N PHE A 260 -11.81 -31.20 -21.24
CA PHE A 260 -11.36 -31.33 -19.86
C PHE A 260 -10.06 -32.14 -19.75
N LEU A 261 -9.97 -33.26 -20.47
CA LEU A 261 -8.79 -34.11 -20.50
C LEU A 261 -7.60 -33.46 -21.21
N THR A 262 -7.85 -32.41 -22.01
CA THR A 262 -6.80 -31.55 -22.57
C THR A 262 -6.47 -30.34 -21.70
N PHE A 263 -7.16 -30.09 -20.57
CA PHE A 263 -6.97 -28.98 -19.61
C PHE A 263 -6.95 -27.54 -20.17
N VAL A 264 -7.01 -27.37 -21.50
CA VAL A 264 -6.90 -26.09 -22.22
C VAL A 264 -8.13 -25.20 -22.05
N ASP A 265 -9.29 -25.76 -21.67
CA ASP A 265 -10.57 -25.05 -21.64
C ASP A 265 -11.12 -24.74 -20.23
N LEU A 266 -10.35 -25.01 -19.18
CA LEU A 266 -10.82 -24.78 -17.80
C LEU A 266 -10.62 -23.31 -17.39
N ASN A 267 -11.69 -22.71 -16.86
CA ASN A 267 -11.63 -21.38 -16.25
C ASN A 267 -10.56 -21.36 -15.16
N ASN A 268 -9.57 -20.48 -15.33
CA ASN A 268 -8.53 -20.28 -14.33
C ASN A 268 -9.15 -19.69 -13.06
N PRO A 269 -9.08 -20.37 -11.90
CA PRO A 269 -9.54 -19.80 -10.64
C PRO A 269 -8.55 -18.75 -10.09
N VAL A 270 -7.41 -18.51 -10.74
CA VAL A 270 -6.46 -17.46 -10.37
C VAL A 270 -6.42 -16.41 -11.46
N THR A 271 -6.64 -15.16 -11.09
CA THR A 271 -6.55 -14.02 -11.99
C THR A 271 -5.47 -13.06 -11.50
N ILE A 272 -4.49 -12.80 -12.37
CA ILE A 272 -3.47 -11.78 -12.15
C ILE A 272 -3.65 -10.64 -13.14
N PHE A 273 -3.68 -9.43 -12.62
CA PHE A 273 -3.82 -8.20 -13.39
C PHE A 273 -2.99 -7.07 -12.77
N LYS A 274 -2.65 -6.08 -13.58
CA LYS A 274 -2.02 -4.84 -13.15
C LYS A 274 -2.58 -3.66 -13.93
N PHE A 275 -2.30 -2.45 -13.49
CA PHE A 275 -2.66 -1.27 -14.28
C PHE A 275 -1.87 -1.26 -15.60
N ASN A 276 -2.51 -0.88 -16.70
CA ASN A 276 -1.94 -0.97 -18.04
C ASN A 276 -0.90 0.16 -18.25
N PRO A 277 0.40 -0.16 -18.44
CA PRO A 277 1.42 0.86 -18.69
C PRO A 277 1.15 1.65 -19.98
N GLN A 278 0.57 1.01 -21.01
CA GLN A 278 0.21 1.69 -22.26
C GLN A 278 -0.79 2.82 -22.02
N PHE A 279 -1.75 2.60 -21.12
CA PHE A 279 -2.78 3.59 -20.81
C PHE A 279 -2.16 4.84 -20.18
N VAL A 280 -1.18 4.65 -19.30
CA VAL A 280 -0.41 5.72 -18.67
C VAL A 280 0.42 6.47 -19.70
N ASP A 281 1.18 5.73 -20.53
CA ASP A 281 2.04 6.28 -21.58
C ASP A 281 1.24 7.15 -22.56
N ASP A 282 0.11 6.62 -23.06
CA ASP A 282 -0.77 7.34 -23.96
C ASP A 282 -1.23 8.67 -23.35
N ARG A 283 -1.59 8.73 -22.06
CA ARG A 283 -2.10 9.96 -21.45
C ARG A 283 -1.05 10.95 -20.96
N LEU A 284 0.14 10.46 -20.56
CA LEU A 284 1.23 11.34 -20.12
C LEU A 284 1.96 11.97 -21.30
N PHE A 285 2.06 11.29 -22.45
CA PHE A 285 2.84 11.74 -23.60
C PHE A 285 2.01 12.23 -24.80
N LEU A 286 0.74 11.83 -24.93
CA LEU A 286 -0.15 12.52 -25.86
C LEU A 286 -0.72 13.76 -25.17
N LYS A 287 -0.29 14.94 -25.62
CA LYS A 287 -1.07 16.19 -25.50
C LYS A 287 -2.40 16.01 -26.24
N ILE A 288 -3.35 15.29 -25.66
CA ILE A 288 -4.69 15.15 -26.23
C ILE A 288 -5.53 16.31 -25.70
N ASP A 289 -5.56 17.40 -26.47
CA ASP A 289 -6.68 18.31 -26.43
C ASP A 289 -7.87 17.57 -27.08
N LEU A 290 -8.82 17.11 -26.26
CA LEU A 290 -10.03 16.40 -26.70
C LEU A 290 -11.03 17.32 -27.43
N ASN A 291 -10.70 18.60 -27.63
CA ASN A 291 -11.56 19.62 -28.22
C ASN A 291 -11.18 20.03 -29.66
N GLU A 292 -10.14 19.46 -30.27
CA GLU A 292 -9.79 19.77 -31.66
C GLU A 292 -9.94 18.55 -32.61
N PRO A 293 -10.72 18.68 -33.70
CA PRO A 293 -10.87 17.61 -34.65
C PRO A 293 -9.64 17.56 -35.57
N LYS A 294 -8.82 16.52 -35.38
CA LYS A 294 -7.84 16.01 -36.35
C LYS A 294 -6.83 17.05 -36.87
N GLN A 295 -5.67 17.19 -36.20
CA GLN A 295 -4.41 17.31 -36.94
C GLN A 295 -3.14 17.03 -36.10
N LYS A 296 -2.24 16.27 -36.76
CA LYS A 296 -0.82 15.99 -36.49
C LYS A 296 -0.41 15.68 -35.03
N ARG A 297 -0.23 14.37 -34.77
CA ARG A 297 0.65 13.84 -33.71
C ARG A 297 2.04 14.47 -33.87
N ILE A 298 2.40 15.41 -32.99
CA ILE A 298 3.78 15.91 -32.89
C ILE A 298 4.47 15.04 -31.84
N LEU A 299 5.25 14.08 -32.32
CA LEU A 299 6.12 13.24 -31.49
C LEU A 299 7.36 14.04 -31.10
N SER A 300 7.90 13.82 -29.89
CA SER A 300 9.13 14.49 -29.45
C SER A 300 10.33 14.04 -30.32
N PRO A 301 11.40 14.85 -30.43
CA PRO A 301 12.60 14.50 -31.21
C PRO A 301 13.20 13.15 -30.78
N HIS A 302 13.17 12.83 -29.48
CA HIS A 302 13.63 11.55 -28.94
C HIS A 302 12.77 10.36 -29.39
N HIS A 303 11.46 10.55 -29.49
CA HIS A 303 10.56 9.51 -29.99
C HIS A 303 10.65 9.39 -31.52
N GLN A 304 10.98 10.46 -32.23
CA GLN A 304 11.36 10.39 -33.66
C GLN A 304 12.69 9.65 -33.87
N GLU A 305 13.67 9.83 -32.99
CA GLU A 305 14.94 9.08 -33.03
C GLU A 305 14.71 7.58 -32.75
N PHE A 306 13.87 7.26 -31.77
CA PHE A 306 13.41 5.90 -31.47
C PHE A 306 12.64 5.27 -32.65
N LEU A 307 11.73 6.01 -33.28
CA LEU A 307 10.99 5.56 -34.46
C LEU A 307 11.88 5.41 -35.71
N ASN A 308 12.90 6.27 -35.87
CA ASN A 308 13.84 6.18 -36.98
C ASN A 308 14.76 4.96 -36.85
N LEU A 309 15.12 4.55 -35.63
CA LEU A 309 15.80 3.28 -35.35
C LEU A 309 14.93 2.05 -35.66
N ILE A 310 13.60 2.18 -35.60
CA ILE A 310 12.64 1.09 -35.88
C ILE A 310 12.42 0.87 -37.38
N HIS A 311 12.61 1.90 -38.21
CA HIS A 311 12.21 1.86 -39.62
C HIS A 311 13.21 1.21 -40.57
N GLU A 312 14.45 0.92 -40.15
CA GLU A 312 15.48 0.49 -41.10
C GLU A 312 15.63 -1.01 -41.35
N ASN A 313 15.06 -1.96 -40.58
CA ASN A 313 15.05 -3.37 -41.00
C ASN A 313 14.04 -4.26 -40.22
N SER A 314 13.35 -5.15 -40.97
CA SER A 314 12.72 -6.43 -40.58
C SER A 314 11.23 -6.50 -40.15
N GLU A 315 10.60 -7.55 -40.72
CA GLU A 315 9.23 -8.12 -40.70
C GLU A 315 8.44 -8.08 -39.36
N PRO A 316 7.09 -8.26 -39.39
CA PRO A 316 6.23 -8.03 -38.24
C PRO A 316 6.21 -9.24 -37.29
N LYS A 317 7.21 -9.32 -36.41
CA LYS A 317 7.03 -9.97 -35.10
C LYS A 317 6.31 -8.96 -34.19
N LYS A 318 5.42 -9.40 -33.28
CA LYS A 318 4.86 -8.51 -32.24
C LYS A 318 6.04 -7.91 -31.47
N LYS A 319 6.39 -6.65 -31.76
CA LYS A 319 7.54 -5.96 -31.18
C LYS A 319 7.14 -5.47 -29.78
N GLU A 320 7.92 -5.85 -28.77
CA GLU A 320 7.79 -5.37 -27.39
C GLU A 320 7.74 -3.84 -27.35
N VAL A 321 6.74 -3.31 -26.64
CA VAL A 321 6.74 -1.90 -26.26
C VAL A 321 7.54 -1.80 -24.98
N VAL A 322 8.78 -1.29 -25.08
CA VAL A 322 9.63 -1.02 -23.93
C VAL A 322 9.23 0.34 -23.36
N TYR A 323 8.65 0.35 -22.16
CA TYR A 323 8.27 1.57 -21.45
C TYR A 323 9.48 2.17 -20.71
N SER A 324 9.45 3.48 -20.46
CA SER A 324 10.46 4.11 -19.61
C SER A 324 10.33 3.66 -18.16
N GLU A 325 11.44 3.66 -17.42
CA GLU A 325 11.45 3.30 -15.98
C GLU A 325 10.46 4.12 -15.16
N GLU A 326 10.29 5.42 -15.47
CA GLU A 326 9.35 6.31 -14.79
C GLU A 326 7.88 5.89 -15.00
N ILE A 327 7.51 5.37 -16.19
CA ILE A 327 6.16 4.85 -16.44
C ILE A 327 5.93 3.57 -15.66
N ILE A 328 6.94 2.68 -15.61
CA ILE A 328 6.85 1.40 -14.90
C ILE A 328 6.70 1.66 -13.39
N GLU A 329 7.53 2.53 -12.81
CA GLU A 329 7.47 2.90 -11.39
C GLU A 329 6.11 3.52 -11.02
N TYR A 330 5.62 4.45 -11.84
CA TYR A 330 4.31 5.06 -11.62
C TYR A 330 3.17 4.05 -11.77
N THR A 331 3.25 3.13 -12.74
CA THR A 331 2.25 2.06 -12.93
C THR A 331 2.24 1.07 -11.76
N ASN A 332 3.41 0.74 -11.19
CA ASN A 332 3.52 -0.08 -9.99
C ASN A 332 2.90 0.62 -8.77
N SER A 333 3.15 1.93 -8.64
CA SER A 333 2.56 2.77 -7.59
C SER A 333 1.03 2.82 -7.71
N LEU A 334 0.50 3.03 -8.93
CA LEU A 334 -0.93 3.00 -9.21
C LEU A 334 -1.55 1.64 -8.90
N THR A 335 -0.88 0.55 -9.28
CA THR A 335 -1.35 -0.81 -9.01
C THR A 335 -1.43 -1.07 -7.49
N THR A 336 -0.43 -0.61 -6.73
CA THR A 336 -0.41 -0.70 -5.26
C THR A 336 -1.55 0.11 -4.63
N TRP A 337 -1.77 1.34 -5.09
CA TRP A 337 -2.86 2.17 -4.59
C TRP A 337 -4.25 1.58 -4.90
N ILE A 338 -4.42 1.01 -6.10
CA ILE A 338 -5.65 0.30 -6.49
C ILE A 338 -5.87 -0.90 -5.56
N PHE A 339 -4.82 -1.66 -5.26
CA PHE A 339 -4.89 -2.79 -4.34
C PHE A 339 -5.36 -2.37 -2.94
N GLU A 340 -4.72 -1.36 -2.35
CA GLU A 340 -5.10 -0.82 -1.02
C GLU A 340 -6.56 -0.36 -1.01
N SER A 341 -6.97 0.38 -2.06
CA SER A 341 -8.32 0.92 -2.20
C SER A 341 -9.41 -0.15 -2.30
N ILE A 342 -9.08 -1.32 -2.87
CA ILE A 342 -10.01 -2.44 -3.04
C ILE A 342 -10.06 -3.29 -1.76
N ASN A 343 -8.92 -3.55 -1.14
CA ASN A 343 -8.82 -4.48 0.00
C ASN A 343 -9.52 -3.94 1.27
N GLU A 344 -9.65 -2.61 1.41
CA GLU A 344 -10.35 -2.00 2.55
C GLU A 344 -11.88 -2.15 2.53
N LYS A 345 -12.49 -2.37 1.35
CA LYS A 345 -13.93 -2.12 1.15
C LYS A 345 -14.77 -3.37 0.92
N HIS A 346 -14.15 -4.51 0.63
CA HIS A 346 -14.87 -5.68 0.14
C HIS A 346 -14.54 -6.93 0.93
N ASN A 347 -15.53 -7.82 1.00
CA ASN A 347 -15.36 -9.18 1.54
C ASN A 347 -14.69 -10.10 0.51
N MET A 348 -13.62 -9.60 -0.10
CA MET A 348 -12.82 -10.25 -1.13
C MET A 348 -11.36 -9.95 -0.82
N GLU A 349 -10.58 -11.00 -0.65
CA GLU A 349 -9.15 -10.87 -0.36
C GLU A 349 -8.35 -10.87 -1.66
N PHE A 350 -7.45 -9.90 -1.77
CA PHE A 350 -6.49 -9.79 -2.87
C PHE A 350 -5.07 -9.94 -2.32
N GLU A 351 -4.13 -10.30 -3.19
CA GLU A 351 -2.71 -10.42 -2.84
C GLU A 351 -1.87 -9.61 -3.83
N LEU A 352 -0.87 -8.88 -3.31
CA LEU A 352 0.14 -8.23 -4.15
C LEU A 352 1.27 -9.21 -4.47
N LEU A 353 1.59 -9.33 -5.76
CA LEU A 353 2.68 -10.14 -6.26
C LEU A 353 3.69 -9.28 -7.03
N ASP A 354 4.97 -9.49 -6.76
CA ASP A 354 6.04 -9.05 -7.65
C ASP A 354 6.38 -10.17 -8.63
N ILE A 355 6.34 -9.86 -9.93
CA ILE A 355 6.59 -10.79 -11.04
C ILE A 355 7.76 -10.26 -11.85
N GLU A 356 8.75 -11.12 -12.10
CA GLU A 356 9.91 -10.77 -12.92
C GLU A 356 9.48 -10.22 -14.30
N ASN A 357 10.08 -9.12 -14.73
CA ASN A 357 9.81 -8.39 -15.98
C ASN A 357 8.45 -7.67 -16.06
N GLU A 358 7.44 -8.05 -15.26
CA GLU A 358 6.13 -7.39 -15.25
C GLU A 358 5.97 -6.39 -14.08
N GLY A 359 6.70 -6.54 -12.98
CA GLY A 359 6.61 -5.68 -11.80
C GLY A 359 5.43 -6.03 -10.89
N VAL A 360 4.89 -5.02 -10.20
CA VAL A 360 3.86 -5.20 -9.17
C VAL A 360 2.50 -5.51 -9.80
N CYS A 361 1.89 -6.61 -9.39
CA CYS A 361 0.63 -7.14 -9.89
C CYS A 361 -0.32 -7.50 -8.74
N ILE A 362 -1.62 -7.53 -9.02
CA ILE A 362 -2.67 -7.96 -8.10
C ILE A 362 -3.12 -9.37 -8.49
N ARG A 363 -3.13 -10.28 -7.53
CA ARG A 363 -3.68 -11.63 -7.62
C ARG A 363 -5.02 -11.69 -6.91
N PHE A 364 -5.99 -12.32 -7.58
CA PHE A 364 -7.27 -12.69 -7.01
C PHE A 364 -7.52 -14.18 -7.25
N CYS A 365 -7.81 -14.92 -6.18
CA CYS A 365 -8.06 -16.35 -6.26
C CYS A 365 -9.30 -16.78 -5.46
N PRO A 366 -10.48 -16.83 -6.09
CA PRO A 366 -11.72 -17.23 -5.43
C PRO A 366 -11.65 -18.55 -4.66
N ILE A 367 -10.90 -19.56 -5.15
CA ILE A 367 -10.85 -20.87 -4.49
C ILE A 367 -10.23 -20.82 -3.09
N ASP A 368 -9.33 -19.87 -2.85
CA ASP A 368 -8.65 -19.71 -1.55
C ASP A 368 -9.56 -19.02 -0.53
N HIS A 369 -10.40 -18.09 -0.99
CA HIS A 369 -11.05 -17.12 -0.10
C HIS A 369 -12.58 -17.25 -0.04
N VAL A 370 -13.26 -17.61 -1.14
CA VAL A 370 -14.74 -17.59 -1.22
C VAL A 370 -15.39 -18.44 -0.11
N ASN A 371 -14.84 -19.62 0.14
CA ASN A 371 -15.38 -20.52 1.15
C ASN A 371 -15.05 -20.11 2.59
N ILE A 372 -14.01 -19.29 2.79
CA ILE A 372 -13.56 -18.81 4.10
C ILE A 372 -14.31 -17.52 4.49
N TYR A 373 -14.38 -16.56 3.56
CA TYR A 373 -15.00 -15.26 3.79
C TYR A 373 -16.49 -15.22 3.44
N HIS A 374 -17.03 -16.29 2.86
CA HIS A 374 -18.40 -16.34 2.36
C HIS A 374 -18.70 -15.27 1.31
N THR A 375 -17.74 -15.01 0.42
CA THR A 375 -17.92 -14.08 -0.71
C THR A 375 -19.08 -14.53 -1.59
N THR A 376 -19.99 -13.59 -1.90
CA THR A 376 -21.19 -13.83 -2.68
C THR A 376 -21.20 -13.01 -3.97
N GLN A 377 -22.16 -13.32 -4.86
CA GLN A 377 -22.39 -12.52 -6.06
C GLN A 377 -22.75 -11.05 -5.75
N LYS A 378 -23.27 -10.75 -4.55
CA LYS A 378 -23.58 -9.38 -4.14
C LYS A 378 -22.29 -8.58 -3.92
N ASP A 379 -21.31 -9.18 -3.24
CA ASP A 379 -19.99 -8.58 -3.00
C ASP A 379 -19.29 -8.28 -4.33
N LEU A 380 -19.42 -9.18 -5.30
CA LEU A 380 -18.88 -8.98 -6.64
C LEU A 380 -19.55 -7.80 -7.40
N ASN A 381 -20.85 -7.62 -7.22
CA ASN A 381 -21.58 -6.48 -7.80
C ASN A 381 -21.21 -5.14 -7.11
N GLU A 382 -21.03 -5.15 -5.79
CA GLU A 382 -20.55 -3.99 -5.02
C GLU A 382 -19.12 -3.61 -5.42
N PHE A 383 -18.26 -4.62 -5.57
CA PHE A 383 -16.93 -4.45 -6.14
C PHE A 383 -17.00 -3.80 -7.53
N SER A 384 -17.81 -4.32 -8.46
CA SER A 384 -17.93 -3.73 -9.80
C SER A 384 -18.27 -2.23 -9.75
N LYS A 385 -19.20 -1.82 -8.89
CA LYS A 385 -19.60 -0.41 -8.77
C LYS A 385 -18.48 0.47 -8.21
N SER A 386 -17.85 0.00 -7.13
CA SER A 386 -16.73 0.72 -6.51
C SER A 386 -15.50 0.78 -7.42
N PHE A 387 -15.26 -0.26 -8.21
CA PHE A 387 -14.14 -0.36 -9.14
C PHE A 387 -14.34 0.58 -10.33
N GLU A 388 -15.56 0.73 -10.84
CA GLU A 388 -15.90 1.76 -11.84
C GLU A 388 -15.61 3.18 -11.34
N GLN A 389 -15.97 3.48 -10.09
CA GLN A 389 -15.65 4.76 -9.45
C GLN A 389 -14.12 4.94 -9.32
N LEU A 390 -13.43 3.90 -8.87
CA LEU A 390 -11.97 3.90 -8.72
C LEU A 390 -11.27 4.18 -10.05
N MET A 391 -11.68 3.52 -11.14
CA MET A 391 -11.11 3.75 -12.47
C MET A 391 -11.36 5.18 -12.97
N THR A 392 -12.50 5.77 -12.62
CA THR A 392 -12.80 7.18 -12.96
C THR A 392 -11.84 8.13 -12.24
N ILE A 393 -11.60 7.91 -10.94
CA ILE A 393 -10.65 8.69 -10.13
C ILE A 393 -9.23 8.54 -10.69
N THR A 394 -8.82 7.31 -11.02
CA THR A 394 -7.50 7.03 -11.59
C THR A 394 -7.32 7.73 -12.93
N ASP A 395 -8.32 7.67 -13.83
CA ASP A 395 -8.26 8.36 -15.13
C ASP A 395 -8.14 9.88 -14.99
N ALA A 396 -8.95 10.48 -14.11
CA ALA A 396 -8.88 11.92 -13.82
C ALA A 396 -7.51 12.31 -13.24
N SER A 397 -7.00 11.53 -12.29
CA SER A 397 -5.71 11.77 -11.63
C SER A 397 -4.53 11.68 -12.62
N ILE A 398 -4.53 10.70 -13.53
CA ILE A 398 -3.49 10.58 -14.57
C ILE A 398 -3.51 11.80 -15.50
N ARG A 399 -4.70 12.28 -15.89
CA ARG A 399 -4.82 13.49 -16.72
C ARG A 399 -4.36 14.75 -15.98
N CYS A 400 -4.69 14.87 -14.69
CA CYS A 400 -4.19 15.96 -13.85
C CYS A 400 -2.66 15.90 -13.72
N ARG A 401 -2.08 14.71 -13.55
CA ARG A 401 -0.62 14.53 -13.47
C ARG A 401 0.10 15.01 -14.72
N ALA A 402 -0.47 14.77 -15.91
CA ALA A 402 0.09 15.26 -17.17
C ALA A 402 0.17 16.80 -17.19
N LYS A 403 -0.82 17.49 -16.60
CA LYS A 403 -0.90 18.97 -16.53
C LYS A 403 -0.19 19.58 -15.32
N PHE A 404 0.03 18.79 -14.26
CA PHE A 404 0.56 19.24 -12.97
C PHE A 404 1.82 20.10 -13.09
N ASN A 405 2.81 19.63 -13.87
CA ASN A 405 4.08 20.34 -14.05
C ASN A 405 3.97 21.61 -14.92
N GLU A 406 2.92 21.74 -15.73
CA GLU A 406 2.64 22.97 -16.50
C GLU A 406 1.92 23.99 -15.61
N GLU A 407 0.91 23.55 -14.86
CA GLU A 407 0.11 24.43 -13.98
C GLU A 407 0.93 24.93 -12.78
N ILE A 408 1.74 24.09 -12.15
CA ILE A 408 2.54 24.51 -10.99
C ILE A 408 3.55 25.62 -11.33
N LYS A 409 3.99 25.73 -12.60
CA LYS A 409 4.90 26.78 -13.06
C LYS A 409 4.25 28.17 -13.08
N GLU A 410 2.92 28.25 -13.08
CA GLU A 410 2.21 29.53 -12.93
C GLU A 410 2.43 30.15 -11.53
N TYR A 411 2.78 29.32 -10.54
CA TYR A 411 2.93 29.73 -9.15
C TYR A 411 4.40 29.83 -8.76
N SER A 412 4.90 31.05 -8.54
CA SER A 412 6.31 31.30 -8.19
C SER A 412 6.74 30.69 -6.86
N ASN A 413 5.80 30.56 -5.90
CA ASN A 413 6.06 30.11 -4.54
C ASN A 413 6.03 28.57 -4.42
N LEU A 414 5.69 27.84 -5.48
CA LEU A 414 5.59 26.38 -5.46
C LEU A 414 6.71 25.75 -6.28
N ILE A 415 7.42 24.78 -5.70
CA ILE A 415 8.41 23.97 -6.40
C ILE A 415 7.86 22.55 -6.57
N SER A 416 7.78 22.06 -7.81
CA SER A 416 7.52 20.65 -8.10
C SER A 416 8.68 19.77 -7.62
N VAL A 417 8.36 18.68 -6.93
CA VAL A 417 9.32 17.75 -6.35
C VAL A 417 8.93 16.31 -6.72
N LYS A 418 9.92 15.47 -6.99
CA LYS A 418 9.70 14.04 -7.23
C LYS A 418 9.71 13.26 -5.91
N VAL A 419 8.69 12.42 -5.74
CA VAL A 419 8.53 11.48 -4.62
C VAL A 419 8.49 10.08 -5.23
N ALA A 420 9.29 9.16 -4.68
CA ALA A 420 9.31 7.76 -5.10
C ALA A 420 8.01 7.05 -4.69
N ASP A 421 7.61 6.03 -5.45
CA ASP A 421 6.45 5.17 -5.16
C ASP A 421 5.12 5.94 -4.96
N TRP A 422 4.94 7.07 -5.66
CA TRP A 422 3.76 7.92 -5.52
C TRP A 422 2.76 7.78 -6.68
N ALA A 423 1.58 7.25 -6.36
CA ALA A 423 0.45 7.06 -7.29
C ALA A 423 -0.34 8.34 -7.59
N GLY A 424 -0.20 9.38 -6.78
CA GLY A 424 -0.99 10.62 -6.88
C GLY A 424 -0.58 11.54 -8.03
N VAL A 425 -1.25 12.69 -8.10
CA VAL A 425 -1.06 13.69 -9.16
C VAL A 425 0.36 14.26 -9.18
N GLY A 426 0.96 14.51 -8.01
CA GLY A 426 2.31 15.05 -7.92
C GLY A 426 2.70 15.40 -6.49
N ALA A 427 3.84 16.06 -6.32
CA ALA A 427 4.26 16.61 -5.03
C ALA A 427 4.96 17.95 -5.22
N PHE A 428 4.88 18.80 -4.21
CA PHE A 428 5.46 20.14 -4.25
C PHE A 428 5.94 20.64 -2.88
N ARG A 429 6.67 21.74 -2.87
CA ARG A 429 7.06 22.50 -1.68
C ARG A 429 6.62 23.95 -1.81
N TYR A 430 6.10 24.51 -0.73
CA TYR A 430 5.88 25.94 -0.63
C TYR A 430 7.17 26.62 -0.16
N ILE A 431 7.56 27.69 -0.86
CA ILE A 431 8.64 28.59 -0.46
C ILE A 431 8.03 29.96 -0.12
N PRO A 432 8.27 30.46 1.11
CA PRO A 432 7.83 31.79 1.51
C PRO A 432 8.36 32.90 0.59
N VAL A 433 7.59 33.97 0.45
CA VAL A 433 7.89 35.04 -0.53
C VAL A 433 9.24 35.69 -0.25
N TYR A 434 9.61 35.85 1.02
CA TYR A 434 10.88 36.49 1.41
C TYR A 434 12.11 35.63 1.07
N LEU A 435 11.98 34.30 0.99
CA LEU A 435 13.07 33.38 0.63
C LEU A 435 13.16 33.10 -0.88
N MET A 436 12.23 33.64 -1.67
CA MET A 436 12.14 33.33 -3.10
C MET A 436 13.37 33.79 -3.90
N HIS A 437 14.13 34.79 -3.41
CA HIS A 437 15.39 35.22 -4.01
C HIS A 437 16.50 34.16 -3.95
N LYS A 438 16.43 33.21 -3.00
CA LYS A 438 17.39 32.10 -2.81
C LYS A 438 16.94 30.79 -3.43
N ILE A 439 15.92 30.81 -4.30
CA ILE A 439 15.32 29.60 -4.85
C ILE A 439 16.32 28.69 -5.60
N ASN A 440 17.30 29.29 -6.27
CA ASN A 440 18.35 28.55 -6.98
C ASN A 440 19.34 27.90 -6.01
N ASP A 441 19.67 28.59 -4.91
CA ASP A 441 20.55 28.08 -3.85
C ASP A 441 19.92 26.86 -3.18
N PHE A 442 18.60 26.92 -2.89
CA PHE A 442 17.85 25.77 -2.40
C PHE A 442 17.85 24.60 -3.40
N LYS A 443 17.56 24.86 -4.69
CA LYS A 443 17.59 23.82 -5.74
C LYS A 443 18.96 23.15 -5.85
N GLN A 444 20.04 23.93 -5.78
CA GLN A 444 21.40 23.42 -5.83
C GLN A 444 21.73 22.59 -4.58
N PHE A 445 21.34 23.06 -3.39
CA PHE A 445 21.51 22.31 -2.15
C PHE A 445 20.79 20.96 -2.16
N TYR A 446 19.52 20.95 -2.61
CA TYR A 446 18.74 19.70 -2.74
C TYR A 446 19.41 18.71 -3.71
N LYS A 447 19.93 19.20 -4.84
CA LYS A 447 20.62 18.38 -5.84
C LYS A 447 21.94 17.79 -5.31
N ASN A 448 22.76 18.62 -4.67
CA ASN A 448 24.07 18.22 -4.13
C ASN A 448 23.95 17.18 -3.02
N LYS A 449 22.94 17.32 -2.15
CA LYS A 449 22.69 16.35 -1.07
C LYS A 449 22.19 15.00 -1.59
N SER A 450 21.35 15.00 -2.63
CA SER A 450 20.91 13.77 -3.29
C SER A 450 22.06 12.99 -3.94
N GLN A 451 23.12 13.67 -4.39
CA GLN A 451 24.28 13.07 -5.07
C GLN A 451 25.47 12.76 -4.12
N ASN A 452 25.34 12.95 -2.81
CA ASN A 452 26.44 12.83 -1.82
C ASN A 452 27.70 13.67 -2.18
N GLU A 453 27.58 14.68 -3.04
CA GLU A 453 28.65 15.61 -3.40
C GLU A 453 28.38 16.95 -2.72
N ILE A 454 28.94 17.13 -1.52
CA ILE A 454 28.86 18.42 -0.83
C ILE A 454 30.01 19.30 -1.31
N VAL A 455 29.75 20.13 -2.31
CA VAL A 455 30.62 21.27 -2.67
C VAL A 455 29.82 22.55 -2.43
N LEU A 456 29.79 23.00 -1.19
CA LEU A 456 29.52 24.40 -0.86
C LEU A 456 30.77 24.93 -0.17
N ASN A 457 31.34 25.99 -0.74
CA ASN A 457 32.50 26.66 -0.21
C ASN A 457 32.00 27.54 0.96
N GLU A 458 32.64 27.41 2.13
CA GLU A 458 32.36 28.15 3.39
C GLU A 458 31.29 27.54 4.34
N GLU A 459 31.75 27.03 5.49
CA GLU A 459 30.93 26.35 6.53
C GLU A 459 29.79 27.24 7.09
N GLY A 460 29.97 28.56 7.09
CA GLY A 460 28.99 29.51 7.61
C GLY A 460 27.74 29.69 6.74
N GLU A 461 27.89 29.69 5.40
CA GLU A 461 26.75 29.80 4.48
C GLU A 461 25.88 28.54 4.53
N LYS A 462 26.50 27.38 4.72
CA LYS A 462 25.81 26.10 4.89
C LYS A 462 24.92 26.08 6.13
N GLU A 463 25.41 26.57 7.28
CA GLU A 463 24.64 26.59 8.53
C GLU A 463 23.40 27.50 8.43
N ILE A 464 23.53 28.62 7.73
CA ILE A 464 22.41 29.55 7.48
C ILE A 464 21.37 28.87 6.59
N LEU A 465 21.81 28.25 5.50
CA LEU A 465 20.91 27.58 4.56
C LEU A 465 20.17 26.40 5.19
N GLU A 466 20.83 25.64 6.07
CA GLU A 466 20.21 24.55 6.82
C GLU A 466 19.13 25.04 7.78
N LYS A 467 19.33 26.20 8.43
CA LYS A 467 18.31 26.85 9.26
C LYS A 467 17.10 27.30 8.43
N GLU A 468 17.34 27.93 7.29
CA GLU A 468 16.27 28.38 6.37
C GLU A 468 15.48 27.19 5.80
N ILE A 469 16.13 26.08 5.48
CA ILE A 469 15.45 24.86 5.02
C ILE A 469 14.62 24.22 6.15
N LYS A 470 15.12 24.25 7.38
CA LYS A 470 14.36 23.79 8.53
C LYS A 470 13.08 24.61 8.71
N GLU A 471 13.19 25.93 8.63
CA GLU A 471 12.05 26.86 8.68
C GLU A 471 11.03 26.58 7.57
N ILE A 472 11.51 26.34 6.34
CA ILE A 472 10.64 25.93 5.21
C ILE A 472 9.92 24.60 5.53
N ASN A 473 10.59 23.62 6.12
CA ASN A 473 9.97 22.34 6.47
C ASN A 473 8.91 22.53 7.57
N ASP A 474 9.22 23.28 8.63
CA ASP A 474 8.31 23.56 9.73
C ASP A 474 7.03 24.26 9.21
N LEU A 475 7.20 25.23 8.30
CA LEU A 475 6.08 25.93 7.65
C LEU A 475 5.27 25.00 6.71
N ASN A 476 5.93 24.18 5.89
CA ASN A 476 5.24 23.21 5.04
C ASN A 476 4.47 22.16 5.88
N GLU A 477 4.97 21.79 7.06
CA GLU A 477 4.26 20.88 7.97
C GLU A 477 2.97 21.51 8.51
N LEU A 478 3.00 22.79 8.88
CA LEU A 478 1.79 23.54 9.28
C LEU A 478 0.79 23.64 8.12
N ILE A 479 1.27 23.90 6.90
CA ILE A 479 0.45 23.94 5.69
C ILE A 479 -0.22 22.59 5.46
N ILE A 480 0.52 21.49 5.54
CA ILE A 480 -0.03 20.13 5.37
C ILE A 480 -1.15 19.88 6.39
N ARG A 481 -0.95 20.22 7.66
CA ARG A 481 -1.97 20.00 8.70
C ARG A 481 -3.25 20.78 8.43
N LYS A 482 -3.15 22.03 7.96
CA LYS A 482 -4.32 22.83 7.57
C LYS A 482 -5.00 22.24 6.34
N LEU A 483 -4.24 21.95 5.29
CA LEU A 483 -4.78 21.40 4.04
C LEU A 483 -5.45 20.05 4.26
N GLN A 484 -4.88 19.17 5.10
CA GLN A 484 -5.47 17.88 5.45
C GLN A 484 -6.80 17.99 6.19
N SER A 485 -6.99 19.07 6.98
CA SER A 485 -8.27 19.31 7.66
C SER A 485 -9.37 19.80 6.72
N GLU A 486 -8.99 20.43 5.60
CA GLU A 486 -9.92 20.94 4.58
C GLU A 486 -10.18 19.89 3.48
N ASP A 487 -9.15 19.17 3.03
CA ASP A 487 -9.19 18.20 1.96
C ASP A 487 -8.23 17.01 2.20
N SER A 488 -8.79 15.80 2.14
CA SER A 488 -8.06 14.53 2.24
C SER A 488 -7.05 14.28 1.11
N ALA A 489 -7.10 15.05 0.02
CA ALA A 489 -6.19 14.92 -1.12
C ALA A 489 -4.73 15.24 -0.76
N PHE A 490 -4.46 15.98 0.31
CA PHE A 490 -3.10 16.38 0.68
C PHE A 490 -2.48 15.47 1.74
N SER A 491 -1.21 15.14 1.59
CA SER A 491 -0.48 14.37 2.60
C SER A 491 0.99 14.75 2.69
N SER A 492 1.62 14.45 3.83
CA SER A 492 3.06 14.60 3.97
C SER A 492 3.80 13.46 3.25
N GLY A 493 4.92 13.80 2.61
CA GLY A 493 5.81 12.84 1.98
C GLY A 493 7.26 13.25 2.09
N GLN A 494 8.15 12.30 1.85
CA GLN A 494 9.57 12.56 1.71
C GLN A 494 9.94 12.46 0.24
N ALA A 495 10.62 13.47 -0.28
CA ALA A 495 11.11 13.46 -1.64
C ALA A 495 12.41 12.66 -1.77
N ILE A 496 12.84 12.42 -3.02
CA ILE A 496 14.07 11.69 -3.34
C ILE A 496 15.33 12.37 -2.75
N ASP A 497 15.29 13.68 -2.53
CA ASP A 497 16.36 14.44 -1.88
C ASP A 497 16.35 14.34 -0.33
N GLY A 498 15.40 13.61 0.25
CA GLY A 498 15.25 13.37 1.68
C GLY A 498 14.51 14.45 2.47
N PHE A 499 13.99 15.51 1.82
CA PHE A 499 13.27 16.60 2.51
C PHE A 499 11.75 16.49 2.38
N LEU A 500 11.05 17.18 3.30
CA LEU A 500 9.60 17.20 3.34
C LEU A 500 9.01 17.73 2.04
N ALA A 501 7.98 17.06 1.54
CA ALA A 501 7.19 17.47 0.40
C ALA A 501 5.70 17.33 0.72
N ILE A 502 4.91 18.24 0.18
CA ILE A 502 3.45 18.18 0.19
C ILE A 502 3.04 17.31 -0.99
N LYS A 503 2.52 16.12 -0.71
CA LYS A 503 2.01 15.21 -1.72
C LYS A 503 0.59 15.59 -2.09
N PHE A 504 0.34 15.68 -3.39
CA PHE A 504 -0.97 15.81 -3.99
C PHE A 504 -1.46 14.42 -4.40
N GLY A 505 -2.49 13.95 -3.70
CA GLY A 505 -3.14 12.65 -3.85
C GLY A 505 -4.01 12.54 -5.09
N MET A 506 -4.95 11.60 -5.01
CA MET A 506 -5.85 11.26 -6.10
C MET A 506 -7.02 12.24 -6.18
N ILE A 507 -7.42 12.61 -7.40
CA ILE A 507 -8.45 13.62 -7.68
C ILE A 507 -9.58 13.00 -8.49
N GLN A 508 -10.82 13.41 -8.19
CA GLN A 508 -12.01 12.92 -8.88
C GLN A 508 -12.37 13.70 -10.16
N ASP A 509 -12.02 15.00 -10.24
CA ASP A 509 -12.34 15.87 -11.39
C ASP A 509 -11.12 16.69 -11.85
N ILE A 510 -10.90 16.72 -13.17
CA ILE A 510 -9.84 17.46 -13.85
C ILE A 510 -9.99 18.98 -13.65
N THR A 511 -11.22 19.47 -13.51
CA THR A 511 -11.55 20.90 -13.36
C THR A 511 -11.10 21.48 -12.00
N SER A 512 -10.65 20.62 -11.08
CA SER A 512 -10.26 21.02 -9.73
C SER A 512 -8.80 21.43 -9.58
N LEU A 513 -7.89 21.07 -10.50
CA LEU A 513 -6.45 21.20 -10.25
C LEU A 513 -6.02 22.65 -9.97
N LYS A 514 -6.39 23.60 -10.85
CA LYS A 514 -6.12 25.03 -10.64
C LYS A 514 -6.79 25.60 -9.39
N LYS A 515 -8.04 25.21 -9.13
CA LYS A 515 -8.78 25.66 -7.93
C LYS A 515 -8.10 25.19 -6.64
N LEU A 516 -7.62 23.94 -6.64
CA LEU A 516 -6.90 23.36 -5.51
C LEU A 516 -5.54 24.03 -5.32
N PHE A 517 -4.81 24.35 -6.40
CA PHE A 517 -3.60 25.17 -6.27
C PHE A 517 -3.88 26.58 -5.73
N ASP A 518 -4.94 27.24 -6.18
CA ASP A 518 -5.34 28.55 -5.65
C ASP A 518 -5.67 28.47 -4.15
N GLN A 519 -6.39 27.42 -3.72
CA GLN A 519 -6.65 27.15 -2.30
C GLN A 519 -5.36 26.90 -1.52
N VAL A 520 -4.45 26.08 -2.04
CA VAL A 520 -3.14 25.83 -1.43
C VAL A 520 -2.39 27.13 -1.23
N VAL A 521 -2.33 27.99 -2.25
CA VAL A 521 -1.60 29.26 -2.17
C VAL A 521 -2.26 30.23 -1.19
N MET A 522 -3.59 30.29 -1.15
CA MET A 522 -4.32 31.10 -0.17
C MET A 522 -4.05 30.63 1.26
N SER A 523 -4.24 29.34 1.54
CA SER A 523 -4.00 28.75 2.86
C SER A 523 -2.54 28.87 3.29
N SER A 524 -1.60 28.75 2.35
CA SER A 524 -0.16 28.93 2.62
C SER A 524 0.20 30.36 2.97
N LYS A 525 -0.36 31.35 2.26
CA LYS A 525 -0.14 32.78 2.58
C LYS A 525 -0.69 33.17 3.94
N GLU A 526 -1.86 32.65 4.31
CA GLU A 526 -2.44 32.91 5.62
C GLU A 526 -1.58 32.32 6.76
N ILE A 527 -1.01 31.13 6.54
CA ILE A 527 -0.05 30.52 7.49
C ILE A 527 1.26 31.30 7.53
N GLU A 528 1.77 31.78 6.40
CA GLU A 528 2.97 32.62 6.34
C GLU A 528 2.77 33.94 7.10
N GLU A 529 1.64 34.63 6.88
CA GLU A 529 1.31 35.89 7.56
C GLU A 529 1.11 35.70 9.07
N SER A 530 0.43 34.63 9.48
CA SER A 530 0.26 34.32 10.90
C SER A 530 1.58 33.92 11.57
N SER A 531 2.42 33.13 10.90
CA SER A 531 3.76 32.77 11.41
C SER A 531 4.64 34.01 11.58
N ARG A 532 4.65 34.90 10.57
CA ARG A 532 5.38 36.16 10.62
C ARG A 532 4.87 37.10 11.71
N PHE A 533 3.56 37.14 11.92
CA PHE A 533 2.97 37.91 13.01
C PHE A 533 3.47 37.41 14.37
N ILE A 534 3.51 36.10 14.58
CA ILE A 534 4.02 35.49 15.82
C ILE A 534 5.50 35.80 16.02
N GLU A 535 6.34 35.73 14.97
CA GLU A 535 7.75 36.12 15.07
C GLU A 535 7.92 37.60 15.43
N THR A 536 7.19 38.48 14.75
CA THR A 536 7.22 39.93 15.04
C THR A 536 6.78 40.21 16.48
N MET A 537 5.74 39.52 16.95
CA MET A 537 5.26 39.62 18.32
C MET A 537 6.29 39.08 19.32
N SER A 538 6.94 37.95 19.01
CA SER A 538 8.01 37.38 19.83
C SER A 538 9.18 38.34 19.98
N ASP A 539 9.61 38.99 18.89
CA ASP A 539 10.66 40.01 18.92
C ASP A 539 10.26 41.25 19.71
N LEU A 540 9.03 41.73 19.54
CA LEU A 540 8.50 42.86 20.32
C LEU A 540 8.42 42.53 21.81
N VAL A 541 8.00 41.31 22.16
CA VAL A 541 7.98 40.82 23.54
C VAL A 541 9.39 40.71 24.09
N ARG A 542 10.34 40.17 23.31
CA ARG A 542 11.75 40.07 23.72
C ARG A 542 12.36 41.44 23.97
N GLN A 543 12.19 42.38 23.06
CA GLN A 543 12.62 43.78 23.22
C GLN A 543 11.90 44.46 24.39
N GLY A 544 10.62 44.18 24.58
CA GLY A 544 9.83 44.64 25.72
C GLY A 544 10.39 44.16 27.05
N ILE A 545 10.76 42.87 27.15
CA ILE A 545 11.40 42.27 28.33
C ILE A 545 12.79 42.87 28.56
N GLU A 546 13.61 43.00 27.53
CA GLU A 546 14.94 43.61 27.64
C GLU A 546 14.85 45.05 28.13
N LYS A 547 13.95 45.85 27.56
CA LYS A 547 13.72 47.24 27.98
C LYS A 547 13.17 47.32 29.40
N ALA A 548 12.20 46.47 29.75
CA ALA A 548 11.68 46.39 31.11
C ALA A 548 12.78 46.04 32.12
N ASN A 549 13.66 45.10 31.78
CA ASN A 549 14.82 44.72 32.60
C ASN A 549 15.84 45.86 32.75
N GLN A 550 16.12 46.60 31.68
CA GLN A 550 17.01 47.77 31.74
C GLN A 550 16.42 48.88 32.61
N ASP A 551 15.13 49.16 32.46
CA ASP A 551 14.46 50.19 33.24
C ASP A 551 14.31 49.75 34.71
N LEU A 552 14.15 48.46 35.01
CA LEU A 552 14.25 47.92 36.37
C LEU A 552 15.65 48.14 36.96
N ARG A 553 16.71 47.90 36.19
CA ARG A 553 18.10 48.16 36.64
C ARG A 553 18.32 49.64 36.95
N LYS A 554 17.88 50.54 36.08
CA LYS A 554 17.97 51.99 36.32
C LYS A 554 17.18 52.41 37.56
N GLU A 555 16.00 51.84 37.78
CA GLU A 555 15.21 52.12 38.98
C GLU A 555 15.90 51.58 40.24
N THR A 556 16.51 50.39 40.19
CA THR A 556 17.32 49.89 41.31
C THR A 556 18.53 50.78 41.59
N GLU A 557 19.22 51.29 40.56
CA GLU A 557 20.32 52.25 40.73
C GLU A 557 19.82 53.56 41.34
N GLN A 558 18.67 54.08 40.89
CA GLN A 558 18.06 55.26 41.47
C GLN A 558 17.64 55.06 42.93
N LYS A 559 17.08 53.88 43.28
CA LYS A 559 16.80 53.51 44.67
C LYS A 559 18.08 53.48 45.50
N ILE A 560 19.16 52.89 44.99
CA ILE A 560 20.47 52.89 45.66
C ILE A 560 20.99 54.32 45.90
N ILE A 561 20.85 55.20 44.91
CA ILE A 561 21.25 56.61 45.01
C ILE A 561 20.39 57.36 46.02
N GLN A 562 19.07 57.15 46.02
CA GLN A 562 18.15 57.80 46.95
C GLN A 562 18.30 57.30 48.39
N GLU A 563 18.48 56.00 48.58
CA GLU A 563 18.61 55.37 49.91
C GLU A 563 20.01 55.53 50.51
N GLY A 564 21.02 55.80 49.67
CA GLY A 564 22.42 56.03 50.04
C GLY A 564 23.19 54.73 50.34
N LEU A 565 24.48 54.71 49.98
CA LEU A 565 25.35 53.51 50.07
C LEU A 565 25.45 52.91 51.49
N LEU A 566 25.24 53.70 52.55
CA LEU A 566 25.36 53.26 53.95
C LEU A 566 24.32 52.21 54.35
N ARG A 567 23.15 52.16 53.70
CA ARG A 567 22.11 51.16 53.98
C ARG A 567 22.43 49.76 53.47
N GLN A 568 23.26 49.64 52.43
CA GLN A 568 23.59 48.35 51.81
C GLN A 568 24.78 47.65 52.45
N ILE A 569 25.47 48.32 53.39
CA ILE A 569 26.58 47.73 54.13
C ILE A 569 26.02 46.79 55.21
N PRO A 570 26.37 45.48 55.21
CA PRO A 570 25.76 44.47 56.09
C PRO A 570 25.85 44.78 57.59
N LEU A 571 26.84 45.57 58.01
CA LEU A 571 27.11 45.88 59.41
C LEU A 571 26.37 47.11 59.95
N VAL A 572 26.03 48.08 59.09
CA VAL A 572 25.41 49.36 59.51
C VAL A 572 24.05 49.61 58.85
N GLY A 573 23.66 48.80 57.87
CA GLY A 573 22.40 48.92 57.17
C GLY A 573 21.17 48.73 58.06
N GLY A 574 21.22 47.78 58.99
CA GLY A 574 20.13 47.55 59.94
C GLY A 574 19.93 48.70 60.92
N LEU A 575 21.01 49.31 61.40
CA LEU A 575 20.96 50.44 62.34
C LEU A 575 20.47 51.72 61.66
N PHE A 576 20.90 51.96 60.42
CA PHE A 576 20.48 53.13 59.65
C PHE A 576 19.01 53.03 59.18
N SER A 577 18.55 51.83 58.81
CA SER A 577 17.15 51.57 58.46
C SER A 577 16.20 51.73 59.66
N TRP A 578 16.68 51.51 60.90
CA TRP A 578 15.91 51.78 62.11
C TRP A 578 15.77 53.28 62.42
N ILE A 579 16.83 54.06 62.19
CA ILE A 579 16.85 55.51 62.46
C ILE A 579 16.11 56.29 61.35
N SER A 580 16.03 55.75 60.14
CA SER A 580 15.29 56.34 59.03
C SER A 580 14.56 55.25 58.25
N PRO A 581 13.27 55.00 58.55
CA PRO A 581 12.46 54.06 57.77
C PRO A 581 12.41 54.47 56.30
N SER A 582 12.55 53.54 55.36
CA SER A 582 12.36 53.83 53.93
C SER A 582 10.90 54.21 53.66
N PRO A 583 10.61 55.13 52.71
CA PRO A 583 9.24 55.36 52.26
C PRO A 583 8.63 54.04 51.74
N SER A 584 7.32 53.85 51.92
CA SER A 584 6.60 52.67 51.45
C SER A 584 6.87 52.46 49.97
N VAL A 585 7.53 51.36 49.64
CA VAL A 585 7.85 51.02 48.26
C VAL A 585 6.56 50.59 47.58
N ASN A 586 5.97 51.49 46.78
CA ASN A 586 5.05 51.05 45.74
C ASN A 586 5.90 50.30 44.71
N ASN A 587 5.96 48.97 44.81
CA ASN A 587 6.51 48.15 43.74
C ASN A 587 5.56 48.23 42.55
N VAL A 588 5.74 49.25 41.71
CA VAL A 588 4.97 49.41 40.48
C VAL A 588 5.38 48.29 39.53
N GLY A 589 4.51 47.29 39.43
CA GLY A 589 4.61 46.30 38.37
C GLY A 589 4.53 46.98 37.00
N ARG A 590 5.01 46.31 35.96
CA ARG A 590 4.86 46.76 34.58
C ARG A 590 4.19 45.67 33.78
N THR A 591 3.27 46.08 32.92
CA THR A 591 2.57 45.19 31.99
C THR A 591 2.95 45.55 30.57
N PHE A 592 3.16 44.56 29.73
CA PHE A 592 3.42 44.77 28.31
C PHE A 592 2.12 44.58 27.54
N ASN A 593 1.63 45.64 26.90
CA ASN A 593 0.42 45.56 26.10
C ASN A 593 0.78 45.12 24.67
N LEU A 594 0.39 43.90 24.31
CA LEU A 594 0.71 43.26 23.02
C LEU A 594 0.15 44.01 21.81
N GLN A 595 -0.98 44.71 21.95
CA GLN A 595 -1.63 45.42 20.85
C GLN A 595 -0.98 46.78 20.55
N SER A 596 -0.48 47.47 21.59
CA SER A 596 0.15 48.78 21.46
C SER A 596 1.69 48.75 21.42
N GLY A 597 2.29 47.60 21.75
CA GLY A 597 3.74 47.41 21.85
C GLY A 597 4.42 48.26 22.94
N LYS A 598 3.63 48.80 23.89
CA LYS A 598 4.10 49.71 24.93
C LYS A 598 4.11 49.04 26.30
N ILE A 599 5.15 49.34 27.08
CA ILE A 599 5.25 49.00 28.49
C ILE A 599 4.43 50.04 29.26
N LEU A 600 3.40 49.57 29.97
CA LEU A 600 2.54 50.39 30.83
C LEU A 600 2.78 50.04 32.29
N THR A 601 2.53 50.98 33.19
CA THR A 601 2.58 50.72 34.64
C THR A 601 1.34 49.93 35.08
N THR A 602 1.49 49.00 36.01
CA THR A 602 0.34 48.22 36.53
C THR A 602 -0.57 49.04 37.44
N GLU A 603 -0.21 50.28 37.78
CA GLU A 603 -1.05 51.17 38.60
C GLU A 603 -2.43 51.40 37.99
N THR A 604 -2.54 51.47 36.66
CA THR A 604 -3.83 51.65 35.99
C THR A 604 -4.72 50.41 36.11
N ILE A 605 -4.12 49.21 36.11
CA ILE A 605 -4.84 47.95 36.31
C ILE A 605 -5.34 47.85 37.76
N TYR A 606 -4.47 48.13 38.73
CA TYR A 606 -4.87 48.14 40.15
C TYR A 606 -5.97 49.16 40.42
N LYS A 607 -5.88 50.38 39.88
CA LYS A 607 -6.92 51.40 40.03
C LYS A 607 -8.26 50.95 39.44
N TYR A 608 -8.23 50.27 38.29
CA TYR A 608 -9.46 49.79 37.66
C TYR A 608 -10.08 48.62 38.45
N HIS A 609 -9.27 47.66 38.92
CA HIS A 609 -9.76 46.57 39.77
C HIS A 609 -10.29 47.06 41.12
N ILE A 610 -9.61 48.01 41.76
CA ILE A 610 -10.09 48.65 43.00
C ILE A 610 -11.43 49.36 42.77
N GLN A 611 -11.61 50.04 41.63
CA GLN A 611 -12.89 50.66 41.27
C GLN A 611 -14.00 49.64 40.96
N VAL A 612 -13.67 48.45 40.46
CA VAL A 612 -14.65 47.37 40.24
C VAL A 612 -15.03 46.69 41.56
N GLU A 613 -14.09 46.53 42.50
CA GLU A 613 -14.36 46.02 43.85
C GLU A 613 -15.16 47.02 44.71
N GLU A 614 -14.81 48.32 44.70
CA GLU A 614 -15.59 49.36 45.39
C GLU A 614 -17.03 49.48 44.86
N ASN A 615 -17.26 49.25 43.55
CA ASN A 615 -18.61 49.24 42.98
C ASN A 615 -19.41 47.95 43.30
N ASN A 616 -18.75 46.87 43.71
CA ASN A 616 -19.40 45.62 44.09
C ASN A 616 -19.73 45.55 45.60
N GLU A 617 -19.07 46.34 46.45
CA GLU A 617 -19.37 46.40 47.88
C GLU A 617 -20.62 47.26 48.21
N ASP A 618 -21.09 48.09 47.28
CA ASP A 618 -22.28 48.94 47.44
C ASP A 618 -23.62 48.30 46.99
N ASN A 619 -23.65 47.00 46.65
CA ASN A 619 -24.91 46.31 46.31
C ASN A 619 -25.01 44.92 46.94
N ASN A 620 -25.41 44.89 48.22
CA ASN A 620 -26.06 43.74 48.83
C ASN A 620 -27.50 44.11 49.21
N ASP A 621 -28.45 43.87 48.30
CA ASP A 621 -29.77 43.29 48.64
C ASP A 621 -30.56 42.80 47.40
N SER A 622 -30.77 41.47 47.38
CA SER A 622 -31.82 40.67 46.72
C SER A 622 -31.84 40.39 45.18
N HIS A 623 -31.58 39.11 44.89
CA HIS A 623 -32.15 38.21 43.87
C HIS A 623 -31.98 38.41 42.33
N SER A 624 -31.27 37.41 41.78
CA SER A 624 -31.47 36.70 40.49
C SER A 624 -31.46 37.47 39.18
N ASN A 625 -30.33 37.45 38.48
CA ASN A 625 -30.14 36.79 37.18
C ASN A 625 -28.68 36.97 36.72
N LYS A 626 -28.01 35.87 36.35
CA LYS A 626 -26.71 35.92 35.66
C LYS A 626 -26.99 36.19 34.18
N GLU A 627 -26.85 37.44 33.77
CA GLU A 627 -26.67 37.80 32.36
C GLU A 627 -25.17 38.07 32.13
N GLU A 628 -24.58 37.32 31.19
CA GLU A 628 -23.28 37.62 30.60
C GLU A 628 -23.35 38.96 29.87
N VAL A 629 -22.47 39.90 30.22
CA VAL A 629 -22.30 41.14 29.44
C VAL A 629 -21.00 41.04 28.64
N ASN A 630 -21.20 40.85 27.33
CA ASN A 630 -20.23 41.03 26.26
C ASN A 630 -19.59 42.42 26.31
N PHE A 631 -18.27 42.49 26.10
CA PHE A 631 -17.56 43.74 25.78
C PHE A 631 -17.57 43.96 24.26
N ASP A 632 -18.46 44.84 23.79
CA ASP A 632 -18.41 45.37 22.42
C ASP A 632 -17.36 46.48 22.30
N PHE A 633 -16.38 46.26 21.43
CA PHE A 633 -15.42 47.28 20.99
C PHE A 633 -15.87 47.80 19.61
N GLU A 634 -16.53 48.96 19.58
CA GLU A 634 -16.94 49.59 18.31
C GLU A 634 -15.74 50.04 17.47
N ARG A 635 -15.55 49.35 16.34
CA ARG A 635 -14.86 49.86 15.14
C ARG A 635 -15.63 51.04 14.57
N LYS A 636 -14.96 52.18 14.39
CA LYS A 636 -15.35 53.15 13.35
C LYS A 636 -14.71 52.75 12.03
N LEU A 637 -15.49 52.23 11.09
CA LEU A 637 -15.29 52.53 9.68
C LEU A 637 -16.65 52.53 8.94
N SER A 638 -16.73 53.50 8.05
CA SER A 638 -17.86 54.02 7.29
C SER A 638 -18.69 52.99 6.52
N SER A 639 -20.01 53.20 6.60
CA SER A 639 -21.07 53.01 5.58
C SER A 639 -20.81 52.04 4.42
N ASP A 640 -21.58 50.95 4.35
CA ASP A 640 -22.74 50.89 3.45
C ASP A 640 -23.64 49.68 3.79
N THR A 641 -24.94 49.94 3.81
CA THR A 641 -26.04 49.02 4.13
C THR A 641 -26.41 48.16 2.92
N VAL A 642 -26.89 46.92 3.13
CA VAL A 642 -28.09 46.31 2.48
C VAL A 642 -28.37 44.91 3.07
N GLN A 643 -29.53 44.80 3.75
CA GLN A 643 -30.57 43.74 3.78
C GLN A 643 -30.22 42.25 4.02
N ILE A 644 -31.03 41.36 4.63
CA ILE A 644 -32.20 41.28 5.55
C ILE A 644 -32.46 39.75 5.69
N ASN A 645 -32.89 39.27 6.87
CA ASN A 645 -33.60 38.00 7.18
C ASN A 645 -32.85 36.64 7.07
N ASP A 646 -33.12 35.58 7.86
CA ASP A 646 -34.19 35.22 8.81
C ASP A 646 -33.72 34.04 9.71
N SER A 647 -34.37 33.87 10.89
CA SER A 647 -34.74 32.60 11.58
C SER A 647 -33.71 31.65 12.26
N ASN A 648 -33.84 31.51 13.60
CA ASN A 648 -34.19 30.28 14.39
C ASN A 648 -33.54 28.94 13.96
N GLN A 649 -32.95 28.06 14.79
CA GLN A 649 -33.41 27.37 16.03
C GLN A 649 -32.49 26.10 16.12
N ILE A 650 -31.93 25.57 17.22
CA ILE A 650 -32.54 24.74 18.29
C ILE A 650 -31.40 24.09 19.14
N SER A 651 -31.63 24.10 20.45
CA SER A 651 -31.20 23.26 21.61
C SER A 651 -30.02 22.27 21.57
N GLU A 652 -29.23 22.38 22.64
CA GLU A 652 -28.43 21.33 23.28
C GLU A 652 -29.27 20.46 24.24
N THR A 653 -28.81 19.23 24.49
CA THR A 653 -29.18 18.38 25.63
C THR A 653 -27.92 17.98 26.40
N SER A 654 -28.05 17.99 27.72
CA SER A 654 -27.05 17.80 28.78
C SER A 654 -26.80 16.34 29.15
N SER A 655 -25.60 16.04 29.66
CA SER A 655 -25.38 14.96 30.64
C SER A 655 -24.20 15.30 31.58
N GLU A 656 -24.49 15.26 32.88
CA GLU A 656 -23.58 15.46 34.01
C GLU A 656 -22.79 14.18 34.34
N GLU A 657 -21.53 14.32 34.75
CA GLU A 657 -20.82 13.31 35.57
C GLU A 657 -20.10 14.01 36.74
N GLN A 658 -20.30 13.45 37.93
CA GLN A 658 -19.69 13.86 39.20
C GLN A 658 -18.37 13.13 39.44
N ASN A 659 -17.38 13.90 39.90
CA ASN A 659 -16.14 13.43 40.51
C ASN A 659 -16.38 12.83 41.91
N ASN A 660 -15.55 11.86 42.28
CA ASN A 660 -15.00 11.73 43.63
C ASN A 660 -13.67 10.97 43.59
N GLU A 661 -12.60 11.65 43.98
CA GLU A 661 -11.31 11.07 44.38
C GLU A 661 -11.34 10.71 45.87
N THR A 662 -10.58 9.68 46.27
CA THR A 662 -9.84 9.71 47.54
C THR A 662 -8.73 8.67 47.57
N GLU A 663 -7.70 9.05 48.32
CA GLU A 663 -6.32 8.58 48.41
C GLU A 663 -6.08 7.23 49.13
N GLU A 664 -4.87 6.73 48.87
CA GLU A 664 -3.88 6.18 49.81
C GLU A 664 -3.86 4.69 50.25
N ASN A 665 -2.63 4.17 50.08
CA ASN A 665 -1.84 3.27 50.95
C ASN A 665 -1.85 1.74 50.75
N SER A 666 -0.67 1.28 50.27
CA SER A 666 0.20 0.21 50.80
C SER A 666 -0.44 -1.00 51.51
N ASP A 667 -0.26 -2.20 50.96
CA ASP A 667 0.69 -3.21 51.48
C ASP A 667 0.52 -4.58 50.80
N ASN A 668 1.66 -5.21 50.54
CA ASN A 668 1.98 -6.64 50.66
C ASN A 668 0.89 -7.73 50.51
N LEU A 669 1.13 -8.69 49.58
CA LEU A 669 1.29 -10.15 49.81
C LEU A 669 0.84 -11.01 48.61
N ILE A 670 1.83 -11.63 47.98
CA ILE A 670 1.95 -13.09 47.75
C ILE A 670 0.65 -13.91 47.92
N ASN A 671 0.10 -14.48 46.83
CA ASN A 671 -0.03 -15.93 46.63
C ASN A 671 -0.81 -16.33 45.36
N LEU A 672 -0.16 -17.16 44.55
CA LEU A 672 -0.64 -18.42 43.96
C LEU A 672 -2.14 -18.54 43.61
N LYS A 673 -2.43 -18.55 42.29
CA LYS A 673 -2.82 -19.77 41.56
C LYS A 673 -2.72 -19.59 40.05
#